data_AF-A0A3R7PS56-F1
#
_entry.id   AF-A0A3R7PS56-F1
#
_cell.length_a   1.000
_cell.length_b   1.000
_cell.length_c   1.000
_cell.angle_alpha   90.00
_cell.angle_beta   90.00
_cell.angle_gamma   90.00
#
_symmetry.space_group_name_H-M   'P 1'
#
loop_
_entity.id
_entity.type
_entity.pdbx_description
1 polymer ?
#
loop_
_entity_poly.entity_id
_entity_poly.type
_entity_poly.pdbx_seq_one_letter_code
_entity_poly.pdbx_strand_id
1 'polypeptide(L)'
;MGNPFLGVFRRTNEAYLPNPLSGASPWTSFPGGISLPGTSPQPPSLDYFPTWSKPQDPFPWDGYSDGTTQVHVDTAVDEDENDEVFLPDAPEGLTTGISIGRSCGGVTEPCIGGPFSAITPSMWPQDILLKLSQQDQHIDPNHQPDYRFDEFGFRVEEEDGPEQSSKKLLSQPFVEDPQHRLQWIAYLEFSHSDEVGELTWDHVDVRLPRTDKLRGMVKNGVPHSLRPQLWLRLSGALQKQQQSDISYRDVVKASSNDALMTSKQIEKDLLRTMPTNACFSQLTSTGIPRLRRVLRALAWLYPDIGYCQGTGMIAASLLLFLEEEEAFWVMCTIVEDLLPASYYSSTLLGVQADQRVLAALVATYLPGVESVVREHDIELSLITLHWYVTLFASVLHMKILLRVWDLFFLDGSIVLFEVTLAMLKIKEAELRSLENSAQIFNALSDIPGDIDDVDCLFKVMDSVCGSLTDVMVETHRRRHLAYLMADHGALINPDHSTNLPKQQLNRRQVSKSKSMLELILFGEDCSSNDLRNKNIRQTELLVDLREAILQVGRHFQSVEPAFSSVSLTPDYSLESHAHDLPEFLATARSRHRRAKALLDFERHDDDELGFRKNDIITIISQRDEHCWIGELNGLRGWFPAKFVEVLDERSKEYSRAGDDAINAIVTDLVRGTLCPAIKAILQHGMQRTSLLGGPCHPWLFIEEAAAREVERDFSSVYSRLVLCRTFRLDEDGKVLTPEELLYRCVQAINVSHDAVHAQMDVKLRSLVCLGLNEQVLHLWLEVLCSSADVVERWYQPWSFLKSPGWVQIKCELRVLAQFPFTLNPDWELPPPPNQDQRPLREGVRDMLVKHHLFSWDL
;
A
#
# COMPACT_ATOMS: atom_id res chain seq x y z
N MET A 1 30.34 35.18 -35.76
CA MET A 1 29.76 36.40 -36.36
C MET A 1 28.28 36.12 -36.57
N GLY A 2 27.29 36.78 -36.01
CA GLY A 2 27.20 37.94 -35.14
C GLY A 2 25.71 38.28 -35.14
N ASN A 3 25.03 38.01 -34.01
CA ASN A 3 23.75 38.64 -33.66
C ASN A 3 24.02 40.15 -33.45
N PRO A 4 23.09 41.09 -33.72
CA PRO A 4 22.25 41.57 -32.61
C PRO A 4 20.91 42.24 -33.01
N PHE A 5 19.92 42.29 -32.09
CA PHE A 5 19.57 43.52 -31.35
C PHE A 5 18.45 43.33 -30.32
N LEU A 6 18.73 43.87 -29.12
CA LEU A 6 17.91 44.06 -27.93
C LEU A 6 17.18 45.43 -27.93
N GLY A 7 16.18 45.59 -27.04
CA GLY A 7 15.78 46.87 -26.41
C GLY A 7 14.27 46.93 -26.11
N VAL A 8 13.74 46.74 -24.90
CA VAL A 8 13.77 47.55 -23.65
C VAL A 8 13.25 49.00 -23.81
N PHE A 9 12.07 49.29 -23.23
CA PHE A 9 11.61 50.59 -22.67
C PHE A 9 10.29 50.35 -21.89
N ARG A 10 9.85 51.10 -20.88
CA ARG A 10 10.40 51.67 -19.63
C ARG A 10 9.16 52.14 -18.83
N ARG A 11 9.24 52.18 -17.50
CA ARG A 11 8.25 52.70 -16.54
C ARG A 11 7.89 54.18 -16.76
N THR A 12 6.69 54.60 -16.36
CA THR A 12 6.42 55.93 -15.74
C THR A 12 5.31 55.84 -14.67
N ASN A 13 5.63 56.36 -13.48
CA ASN A 13 4.71 56.75 -12.38
C ASN A 13 4.02 58.08 -12.73
N GLU A 14 2.81 58.33 -12.21
CA GLU A 14 2.50 59.44 -11.29
C GLU A 14 1.06 59.41 -10.79
N ALA A 15 0.87 59.95 -9.58
CA ALA A 15 -0.26 59.80 -8.67
C ALA A 15 -1.27 60.95 -8.76
N TYR A 16 -2.50 60.74 -8.24
CA TYR A 16 -3.23 61.75 -7.45
C TYR A 16 -4.27 61.09 -6.52
N LEU A 17 -4.17 61.44 -5.24
CA LEU A 17 -5.07 61.18 -4.09
C LEU A 17 -6.28 62.15 -4.13
N PRO A 18 -7.41 61.93 -3.41
CA PRO A 18 -7.45 62.03 -1.94
C PRO A 18 -8.38 61.08 -1.15
N ASN A 19 -8.02 60.90 0.11
CA ASN A 19 -8.76 60.33 1.25
C ASN A 19 -9.24 61.52 2.15
N PRO A 20 -9.89 61.41 3.35
CA PRO A 20 -10.36 60.24 4.14
C PRO A 20 -11.69 60.47 4.93
N LEU A 21 -11.98 59.54 5.87
CA LEU A 21 -12.75 59.60 7.16
C LEU A 21 -13.82 58.48 7.20
N SER A 22 -14.06 57.67 8.25
CA SER A 22 -13.53 57.49 9.61
C SER A 22 -14.32 56.36 10.32
N GLY A 23 -13.71 55.65 11.27
CA GLY A 23 -14.38 55.02 12.44
C GLY A 23 -14.88 53.57 12.24
N ALA A 24 -14.23 52.53 12.79
CA ALA A 24 -14.22 52.10 14.19
C ALA A 24 -15.41 51.20 14.59
N SER A 25 -15.09 49.98 15.04
CA SER A 25 -15.94 49.00 15.72
C SER A 25 -16.63 49.58 16.96
N PRO A 26 -17.69 48.92 17.52
CA PRO A 26 -17.42 48.12 18.72
C PRO A 26 -18.37 46.92 18.96
N TRP A 27 -18.02 46.20 20.01
CA TRP A 27 -18.61 45.02 20.65
C TRP A 27 -20.02 45.21 21.25
N THR A 28 -20.60 44.04 21.62
CA THR A 28 -21.47 43.73 22.77
C THR A 28 -23.02 43.71 22.65
N SER A 29 -23.55 42.55 23.09
CA SER A 29 -24.72 42.29 23.95
C SER A 29 -26.16 42.24 23.39
N PHE A 30 -26.79 41.08 23.66
CA PHE A 30 -28.23 40.78 23.74
C PHE A 30 -29.03 41.73 24.66
N PRO A 31 -30.38 41.83 24.51
CA PRO A 31 -31.27 41.07 25.42
C PRO A 31 -32.67 40.64 24.85
N GLY A 32 -33.25 39.58 25.46
CA GLY A 32 -34.70 39.31 25.69
C GLY A 32 -35.59 39.02 24.46
N GLY A 33 -36.39 37.96 24.35
CA GLY A 33 -37.18 37.23 25.34
C GLY A 33 -38.67 37.56 25.14
N ILE A 34 -39.52 36.59 24.75
CA ILE A 34 -40.99 36.51 24.98
C ILE A 34 -41.49 35.08 24.64
N SER A 35 -41.89 34.37 25.71
CA SER A 35 -43.12 33.58 25.98
C SER A 35 -43.71 32.52 25.02
N LEU A 36 -43.92 31.32 25.61
CA LEU A 36 -44.77 30.17 25.21
C LEU A 36 -46.29 30.46 25.29
N PRO A 37 -47.18 29.63 24.69
CA PRO A 37 -47.68 28.35 25.29
C PRO A 37 -47.64 27.19 24.27
N GLY A 38 -47.54 25.89 24.57
CA GLY A 38 -48.06 25.08 25.68
C GLY A 38 -49.10 24.11 25.12
N THR A 39 -48.75 22.83 24.90
CA THR A 39 -49.62 21.62 24.99
C THR A 39 -48.83 20.36 24.56
N SER A 40 -48.71 19.41 25.49
CA SER A 40 -48.30 18.02 25.28
C SER A 40 -49.50 17.15 24.89
N PRO A 41 -49.26 15.93 24.37
CA PRO A 41 -49.88 14.77 25.00
C PRO A 41 -48.93 13.58 25.18
N GLN A 42 -49.12 12.90 26.31
CA GLN A 42 -48.56 11.60 26.68
C GLN A 42 -49.32 10.43 25.99
N PRO A 43 -48.74 9.21 25.96
CA PRO A 43 -49.28 8.05 25.25
C PRO A 43 -50.30 7.26 26.11
N PRO A 44 -51.18 6.45 25.50
CA PRO A 44 -52.08 5.58 26.25
C PRO A 44 -51.46 4.20 26.52
N SER A 45 -51.88 3.65 27.66
CA SER A 45 -51.56 2.34 28.21
C SER A 45 -52.77 1.38 28.13
N LEU A 46 -52.45 0.08 28.25
CA LEU A 46 -53.21 -1.04 28.87
C LEU A 46 -53.80 -2.15 27.97
N ASP A 47 -53.30 -3.36 28.32
CA ASP A 47 -53.97 -4.66 28.51
C ASP A 47 -54.35 -5.55 27.32
N TYR A 48 -53.79 -6.77 27.29
CA TYR A 48 -54.52 -8.01 27.59
C TYR A 48 -53.56 -9.22 27.70
N PHE A 49 -53.60 -9.92 28.84
CA PHE A 49 -53.09 -11.30 29.05
C PHE A 49 -54.20 -12.32 28.71
N PRO A 50 -53.85 -13.59 28.41
CA PRO A 50 -54.06 -14.64 29.41
C PRO A 50 -52.93 -15.68 29.49
N THR A 51 -52.99 -16.46 30.56
CA THR A 51 -51.94 -17.29 31.16
C THR A 51 -52.25 -18.81 31.10
N TRP A 52 -51.21 -19.61 31.40
CA TRP A 52 -51.16 -21.04 31.81
C TRP A 52 -51.26 -22.15 30.75
N SER A 53 -50.19 -22.96 30.60
CA SER A 53 -49.98 -24.21 31.38
C SER A 53 -48.76 -25.05 30.89
N LYS A 54 -47.94 -25.52 31.86
CA LYS A 54 -47.06 -26.72 31.78
C LYS A 54 -47.95 -27.98 31.89
N PRO A 55 -47.58 -29.22 31.48
CA PRO A 55 -46.36 -29.91 31.96
C PRO A 55 -45.74 -31.06 31.10
N GLN A 56 -44.62 -31.61 31.62
CA GLN A 56 -44.19 -33.04 31.63
C GLN A 56 -43.43 -33.68 30.44
N ASP A 57 -42.14 -33.95 30.69
CA ASP A 57 -41.39 -35.18 30.30
C ASP A 57 -41.97 -36.42 31.05
N PRO A 58 -41.85 -37.69 30.57
CA PRO A 58 -40.58 -38.46 30.55
C PRO A 58 -40.38 -39.60 29.49
N PHE A 59 -39.10 -39.80 29.04
CA PHE A 59 -38.33 -41.06 28.72
C PHE A 59 -38.98 -42.24 27.90
N PRO A 60 -38.27 -43.31 27.43
CA PRO A 60 -36.81 -43.59 27.22
C PRO A 60 -36.43 -44.31 25.88
N TRP A 61 -35.11 -44.47 25.68
CA TRP A 61 -34.29 -45.51 25.00
C TRP A 61 -34.93 -46.68 24.22
N ASP A 62 -34.40 -47.00 23.01
CA ASP A 62 -33.60 -48.23 22.75
C ASP A 62 -33.05 -48.31 21.31
N GLY A 63 -31.89 -48.96 21.17
CA GLY A 63 -31.01 -48.96 20.00
C GLY A 63 -31.31 -49.98 18.89
N TYR A 64 -30.40 -50.08 17.93
CA TYR A 64 -29.64 -51.30 17.57
C TYR A 64 -28.70 -51.04 16.39
N SER A 65 -27.54 -51.67 16.50
CA SER A 65 -26.41 -51.79 15.61
C SER A 65 -26.61 -52.83 14.50
N ASP A 66 -26.04 -52.57 13.31
CA ASP A 66 -25.27 -53.46 12.43
C ASP A 66 -24.97 -52.68 11.14
N GLY A 67 -23.82 -52.73 10.47
CA GLY A 67 -22.76 -53.71 10.45
C GLY A 67 -22.34 -53.93 8.98
N THR A 68 -21.02 -53.97 8.73
CA THR A 68 -20.30 -54.50 7.56
C THR A 68 -19.94 -53.64 6.31
N THR A 69 -18.67 -53.17 6.33
CA THR A 69 -17.54 -53.52 5.42
C THR A 69 -17.51 -53.06 3.95
N GLN A 70 -16.53 -52.21 3.59
CA GLN A 70 -15.39 -52.57 2.70
C GLN A 70 -14.27 -51.49 2.62
N VAL A 71 -13.12 -51.85 3.21
CA VAL A 71 -11.71 -51.78 2.73
C VAL A 71 -11.03 -50.43 2.39
N HIS A 72 -10.03 -50.15 3.24
CA HIS A 72 -8.86 -49.26 3.15
C HIS A 72 -8.05 -49.29 1.83
N VAL A 73 -7.51 -48.12 1.46
CA VAL A 73 -6.07 -47.97 1.15
C VAL A 73 -5.58 -46.67 1.81
N ASP A 74 -4.55 -46.81 2.64
CA ASP A 74 -3.92 -45.79 3.48
C ASP A 74 -3.01 -44.82 2.72
N THR A 75 -2.92 -43.60 3.23
CA THR A 75 -1.62 -42.94 3.43
C THR A 75 -1.75 -42.00 4.63
N ALA A 76 -1.17 -42.44 5.74
CA ALA A 76 -1.24 -41.83 7.05
C ALA A 76 -0.47 -40.50 7.10
N VAL A 77 -1.12 -39.50 7.71
CA VAL A 77 -0.50 -38.34 8.32
C VAL A 77 -0.52 -38.67 9.80
N ASP A 78 0.64 -39.01 10.38
CA ASP A 78 0.77 -39.19 11.82
C ASP A 78 0.90 -37.81 12.46
N GLU A 79 -0.21 -37.33 13.02
CA GLU A 79 -0.18 -36.51 14.23
C GLU A 79 -0.05 -37.49 15.39
N ASP A 80 1.00 -37.35 16.21
CA ASP A 80 0.77 -37.38 17.65
C ASP A 80 1.93 -36.85 18.48
N GLU A 81 1.48 -36.28 19.60
CA GLU A 81 2.15 -36.10 20.89
C GLU A 81 2.96 -34.83 21.19
N ASN A 82 2.27 -33.99 21.97
CA ASN A 82 2.78 -33.06 22.97
C ASN A 82 4.09 -33.55 23.62
N ASP A 83 5.15 -32.78 23.43
CA ASP A 83 6.18 -32.60 24.43
C ASP A 83 6.33 -31.10 24.71
N GLU A 84 5.89 -30.70 25.91
CA GLU A 84 6.21 -29.41 26.52
C GLU A 84 7.75 -29.32 26.68
N VAL A 85 8.42 -28.74 25.69
CA VAL A 85 9.80 -28.30 25.87
C VAL A 85 9.76 -26.97 26.63
N PHE A 86 9.99 -27.08 27.94
CA PHE A 86 10.39 -25.97 28.80
C PHE A 86 11.53 -25.19 28.11
N LEU A 87 11.26 -23.94 27.72
CA LEU A 87 12.29 -22.96 27.43
C LEU A 87 13.06 -22.71 28.73
N PRO A 88 14.38 -22.91 28.81
CA PRO A 88 15.14 -22.39 29.92
C PRO A 88 15.22 -20.87 29.74
N ASP A 89 14.83 -20.13 30.79
CA ASP A 89 15.11 -18.72 30.95
C ASP A 89 16.59 -18.45 30.60
N ALA A 90 16.83 -17.64 29.58
CA ALA A 90 18.17 -17.16 29.25
C ALA A 90 18.62 -16.19 30.35
N PRO A 91 19.76 -16.41 31.01
CA PRO A 91 20.26 -15.44 31.97
C PRO A 91 20.80 -14.22 31.20
N GLU A 92 20.30 -13.05 31.57
CA GLU A 92 20.92 -11.76 31.28
C GLU A 92 22.38 -11.78 31.78
N GLY A 93 23.30 -11.35 30.91
CA GLY A 93 24.71 -11.16 31.25
C GLY A 93 25.67 -11.85 30.29
N LEU A 94 25.95 -11.24 29.14
CA LEU A 94 27.14 -11.56 28.37
C LEU A 94 28.22 -10.50 28.62
N THR A 95 29.06 -10.79 29.60
CA THR A 95 30.36 -10.16 29.80
C THR A 95 31.30 -10.60 28.68
N THR A 96 31.84 -9.64 27.93
CA THR A 96 32.88 -9.89 26.92
C THR A 96 34.21 -10.24 27.59
N GLY A 97 34.60 -11.52 27.52
CA GLY A 97 35.90 -12.02 27.99
C GLY A 97 36.65 -12.82 26.92
N ILE A 98 37.92 -12.48 26.74
CA ILE A 98 38.90 -13.06 25.81
C ILE A 98 39.23 -14.52 26.18
N SER A 99 39.15 -15.49 25.24
CA SER A 99 40.23 -16.49 24.99
C SER A 99 39.92 -17.57 23.93
N ILE A 100 40.85 -17.64 22.97
CA ILE A 100 41.45 -18.78 22.24
C ILE A 100 40.71 -20.13 22.32
N GLY A 101 40.14 -20.52 21.17
CA GLY A 101 40.18 -21.87 20.60
C GLY A 101 39.62 -22.99 21.47
N ARG A 102 38.31 -23.26 21.34
CA ARG A 102 37.76 -24.60 21.59
C ARG A 102 36.43 -24.79 20.86
N SER A 103 36.40 -25.80 19.99
CA SER A 103 35.19 -26.27 19.33
C SER A 103 34.17 -26.76 20.37
N CYS A 104 33.08 -26.03 20.53
CA CYS A 104 31.88 -26.53 21.20
C CYS A 104 30.66 -26.10 20.38
N GLY A 105 30.03 -27.07 19.69
CA GLY A 105 28.67 -26.97 19.16
C GLY A 105 28.53 -26.51 17.71
N GLY A 106 28.87 -27.35 16.73
CA GLY A 106 28.28 -27.41 15.37
C GLY A 106 28.30 -26.19 14.44
N VAL A 107 28.62 -24.99 14.91
CA VAL A 107 28.60 -23.73 14.17
C VAL A 107 30.04 -23.37 13.82
N THR A 108 30.32 -23.15 12.53
CA THR A 108 31.64 -22.73 12.08
C THR A 108 31.72 -21.21 12.18
N GLU A 109 32.67 -20.70 12.95
CA GLU A 109 32.90 -19.26 13.09
C GLU A 109 33.86 -18.75 11.99
N PRO A 110 33.56 -17.61 11.35
CA PRO A 110 34.47 -17.01 10.37
C PRO A 110 35.74 -16.48 11.04
N CYS A 111 36.87 -16.57 10.33
CA CYS A 111 38.13 -15.96 10.79
C CYS A 111 38.04 -14.42 10.78
N ILE A 112 38.67 -13.77 11.76
CA ILE A 112 38.69 -12.30 11.86
C ILE A 112 39.27 -11.68 10.59
N GLY A 113 38.53 -10.74 9.98
CA GLY A 113 38.92 -10.08 8.73
C GLY A 113 38.82 -10.98 7.49
N GLY A 114 38.31 -12.21 7.63
CA GLY A 114 38.03 -13.12 6.54
C GLY A 114 36.58 -13.04 6.05
N PRO A 115 36.19 -13.92 5.11
CA PRO A 115 34.83 -13.98 4.58
C PRO A 115 33.78 -14.07 5.69
N PHE A 116 32.70 -13.29 5.57
CA PHE A 116 31.58 -13.26 6.53
C PHE A 116 31.92 -12.80 7.95
N SER A 117 33.14 -12.32 8.21
CA SER A 117 33.57 -11.90 9.55
C SER A 117 32.88 -10.62 10.06
N ALA A 118 32.27 -9.85 9.16
CA ALA A 118 31.59 -8.59 9.47
C ALA A 118 30.06 -8.69 9.41
N ILE A 119 29.49 -9.90 9.42
CA ILE A 119 28.04 -10.10 9.45
C ILE A 119 27.59 -10.74 10.77
N THR A 120 26.35 -10.47 11.18
CA THR A 120 25.78 -11.01 12.43
C THR A 120 25.78 -12.55 12.42
N PRO A 121 26.06 -13.22 13.55
CA PRO A 121 26.14 -14.69 13.61
C PRO A 121 24.92 -15.43 13.07
N SER A 122 23.73 -14.85 13.24
CA SER A 122 22.46 -15.44 12.78
C SER A 122 22.31 -15.46 11.25
N MET A 123 23.20 -14.77 10.53
CA MET A 123 23.28 -14.65 9.07
C MET A 123 24.45 -15.41 8.45
N TRP A 124 25.26 -16.12 9.24
CA TRP A 124 26.38 -16.90 8.72
C TRP A 124 25.92 -18.05 7.82
N PRO A 125 26.37 -18.11 6.55
CA PRO A 125 26.05 -19.21 5.65
C PRO A 125 26.89 -20.44 6.02
N GLN A 126 26.37 -21.26 6.94
CA GLN A 126 27.08 -22.40 7.52
C GLN A 126 27.56 -23.42 6.48
N ASP A 127 26.77 -23.64 5.44
CA ASP A 127 27.11 -24.55 4.35
C ASP A 127 28.32 -24.06 3.52
N ILE A 128 28.45 -22.74 3.34
CA ILE A 128 29.59 -22.12 2.64
C ILE A 128 30.83 -22.10 3.55
N LEU A 129 30.66 -21.73 4.83
CA LEU A 129 31.75 -21.72 5.82
C LEU A 129 32.36 -23.11 6.00
N LEU A 130 31.54 -24.16 6.05
CA LEU A 130 32.01 -25.54 6.12
C LEU A 130 32.84 -25.92 4.87
N LYS A 131 32.41 -25.54 3.67
CA LYS A 131 33.17 -25.80 2.43
C LYS A 131 34.51 -25.08 2.42
N LEU A 132 34.55 -23.81 2.83
CA LEU A 132 35.79 -23.03 2.93
C LEU A 132 36.78 -23.67 3.92
N SER A 133 36.28 -24.09 5.10
CA SER A 133 37.11 -24.75 6.12
C SER A 133 37.72 -26.09 5.69
N GLN A 134 37.07 -26.79 4.76
CA GLN A 134 37.53 -28.05 4.19
C GLN A 134 38.53 -27.84 3.04
N GLN A 135 38.38 -26.76 2.26
CA GLN A 135 39.29 -26.40 1.16
C GLN A 135 40.67 -25.98 1.65
N ASP A 136 40.77 -25.29 2.79
CA ASP A 136 42.05 -24.91 3.40
C ASP A 136 42.92 -26.12 3.85
N GLN A 137 42.34 -27.32 3.94
CA GLN A 137 43.04 -28.54 4.38
C GLN A 137 43.61 -29.37 3.21
N HIS A 138 43.23 -29.10 1.96
CA HIS A 138 43.66 -29.82 0.76
C HIS A 138 44.03 -28.83 -0.36
N ILE A 139 45.17 -28.16 -0.22
CA ILE A 139 45.68 -27.23 -1.25
C ILE A 139 46.36 -28.03 -2.38
N ASP A 140 45.65 -28.21 -3.50
CA ASP A 140 46.27 -28.42 -4.82
C ASP A 140 46.56 -27.02 -5.41
N PRO A 141 47.83 -26.64 -5.64
CA PRO A 141 48.20 -25.29 -6.09
C PRO A 141 47.65 -24.89 -7.49
N ASN A 142 46.94 -25.79 -8.18
CA ASN A 142 46.37 -25.58 -9.51
C ASN A 142 44.83 -25.47 -9.55
N HIS A 143 44.12 -25.41 -8.41
CA HIS A 143 42.67 -25.21 -8.34
C HIS A 143 42.32 -24.13 -7.29
N GLN A 144 42.51 -22.85 -7.64
CA GLN A 144 41.84 -21.76 -6.93
C GLN A 144 40.39 -21.66 -7.46
N PRO A 145 39.38 -21.49 -6.58
CA PRO A 145 38.02 -21.21 -7.03
C PRO A 145 37.97 -19.89 -7.80
N ASP A 146 37.17 -19.82 -8.86
CA ASP A 146 37.04 -18.64 -9.75
C ASP A 146 36.54 -17.35 -9.05
N TYR A 147 36.13 -17.44 -7.77
CA TYR A 147 35.64 -16.31 -6.99
C TYR A 147 35.86 -16.50 -5.49
N ARG A 148 35.99 -15.39 -4.76
CA ARG A 148 36.10 -15.33 -3.29
C ARG A 148 34.97 -14.53 -2.68
N PHE A 149 34.76 -14.62 -1.37
CA PHE A 149 33.81 -13.76 -0.64
C PHE A 149 34.56 -12.73 0.22
N ASP A 150 34.02 -11.53 0.32
CA ASP A 150 34.52 -10.49 1.24
C ASP A 150 33.96 -10.65 2.67
N GLU A 151 34.35 -9.75 3.57
CA GLU A 151 33.96 -9.78 4.98
C GLU A 151 32.44 -9.61 5.20
N PHE A 152 31.74 -9.04 4.23
CA PHE A 152 30.29 -8.81 4.24
C PHE A 152 29.50 -9.88 3.47
N GLY A 153 30.20 -10.84 2.86
CA GLY A 153 29.63 -11.95 2.11
C GLY A 153 29.30 -11.66 0.65
N PHE A 154 29.82 -10.58 0.07
CA PHE A 154 29.73 -10.33 -1.37
C PHE A 154 30.78 -11.14 -2.13
N ARG A 155 30.38 -11.69 -3.27
CA ARG A 155 31.28 -12.37 -4.20
C ARG A 155 32.20 -11.34 -4.86
N VAL A 156 33.49 -11.64 -4.89
CA VAL A 156 34.56 -10.88 -5.53
C VAL A 156 35.13 -11.75 -6.65
N GLU A 157 35.06 -11.27 -7.88
CA GLU A 157 35.53 -11.99 -9.07
C GLU A 157 36.95 -11.51 -9.43
N GLU A 158 37.85 -12.41 -9.87
CA GLU A 158 39.23 -12.01 -10.25
C GLU A 158 39.26 -11.12 -11.51
N GLU A 159 38.21 -11.20 -12.35
CA GLU A 159 38.01 -10.42 -13.57
C GLU A 159 37.20 -9.13 -13.38
N ASP A 160 36.96 -8.67 -12.13
CA ASP A 160 36.40 -7.34 -11.91
C ASP A 160 37.30 -6.29 -12.60
N GLY A 161 36.75 -5.63 -13.61
CA GLY A 161 37.40 -4.71 -14.56
C GLY A 161 38.07 -3.47 -13.93
N PRO A 162 38.20 -2.34 -14.66
CA PRO A 162 39.20 -1.31 -14.38
C PRO A 162 38.83 -0.32 -13.27
N GLU A 163 38.04 -0.68 -12.26
CA GLU A 163 37.74 0.22 -11.14
C GLU A 163 38.81 0.09 -10.04
N GLN A 164 39.78 1.00 -10.06
CA GLN A 164 40.87 1.05 -9.08
C GLN A 164 40.36 1.29 -7.64
N SER A 165 39.23 1.99 -7.46
CA SER A 165 38.60 2.33 -6.18
C SER A 165 38.10 1.08 -5.44
N SER A 166 37.30 0.26 -6.11
CA SER A 166 36.77 -1.02 -5.60
C SER A 166 37.91 -1.97 -5.21
N LYS A 167 38.96 -2.06 -6.03
CA LYS A 167 40.16 -2.87 -5.72
C LYS A 167 40.88 -2.40 -4.46
N LYS A 168 40.99 -1.08 -4.24
CA LYS A 168 41.63 -0.52 -3.05
C LYS A 168 40.82 -0.86 -1.79
N LEU A 169 39.50 -0.66 -1.80
CA LEU A 169 38.63 -0.98 -0.65
C LEU A 169 38.58 -2.48 -0.35
N LEU A 170 38.56 -3.33 -1.39
CA LEU A 170 38.60 -4.80 -1.25
C LEU A 170 39.96 -5.33 -0.76
N SER A 171 41.03 -4.58 -0.96
CA SER A 171 42.38 -4.96 -0.48
C SER A 171 42.62 -4.64 0.99
N GLN A 172 41.85 -3.72 1.57
CA GLN A 172 41.99 -3.32 2.98
C GLN A 172 41.10 -4.21 3.85
N PRO A 173 41.65 -5.04 4.75
CA PRO A 173 40.82 -5.90 5.59
C PRO A 173 39.94 -5.06 6.52
N PHE A 174 38.67 -5.45 6.67
CA PHE A 174 37.74 -4.80 7.59
C PHE A 174 37.96 -5.30 9.02
N VAL A 175 38.86 -4.63 9.74
CA VAL A 175 39.17 -4.95 11.14
C VAL A 175 38.88 -3.73 12.02
N GLU A 176 38.13 -3.96 13.09
CA GLU A 176 37.81 -2.94 14.08
C GLU A 176 39.06 -2.53 14.88
N ASP A 177 39.32 -1.23 15.00
CA ASP A 177 40.39 -0.71 15.86
C ASP A 177 39.99 -0.80 17.35
N PRO A 178 40.73 -1.58 18.18
CA PRO A 178 40.45 -1.69 19.61
C PRO A 178 40.55 -0.36 20.38
N GLN A 179 41.45 0.55 19.97
CA GLN A 179 41.61 1.83 20.66
C GLN A 179 40.39 2.73 20.43
N HIS A 180 39.93 2.80 19.18
CA HIS A 180 38.72 3.51 18.84
C HIS A 180 37.48 2.92 19.53
N ARG A 181 37.37 1.58 19.64
CA ARG A 181 36.31 0.93 20.43
C ARG A 181 36.34 1.35 21.90
N LEU A 182 37.53 1.37 22.52
CA LEU A 182 37.69 1.79 23.91
C LEU A 182 37.27 3.25 24.14
N GLN A 183 37.50 4.14 23.18
CA GLN A 183 37.03 5.53 23.26
C GLN A 183 35.50 5.62 23.33
N TRP A 184 34.79 4.76 22.59
CA TRP A 184 33.33 4.66 22.64
C TRP A 184 32.83 4.10 23.96
N ILE A 185 33.45 3.03 24.46
CA ILE A 185 33.11 2.44 25.76
C ILE A 185 33.28 3.49 26.87
N ALA A 186 34.44 4.17 26.91
CA ALA A 186 34.70 5.24 27.86
C ALA A 186 33.67 6.37 27.74
N TYR A 187 33.31 6.79 26.52
CA TYR A 187 32.28 7.80 26.33
C TYR A 187 30.93 7.37 26.91
N LEU A 188 30.50 6.12 26.67
CA LEU A 188 29.24 5.60 27.17
C LEU A 188 29.24 5.52 28.71
N GLU A 189 30.32 5.02 29.30
CA GLU A 189 30.53 4.98 30.77
C GLU A 189 30.46 6.38 31.39
N PHE A 190 31.23 7.34 30.89
CA PHE A 190 31.28 8.69 31.47
C PHE A 190 30.01 9.51 31.25
N SER A 191 29.19 9.17 30.26
CA SER A 191 27.99 9.94 29.92
C SER A 191 26.72 9.39 30.59
N HIS A 192 26.72 8.14 31.07
CA HIS A 192 25.50 7.46 31.53
C HIS A 192 25.64 6.65 32.84
N SER A 193 26.82 6.60 33.48
CA SER A 193 26.96 6.00 34.82
C SER A 193 27.04 7.06 35.92
N ASP A 194 25.94 7.21 36.68
CA ASP A 194 25.96 7.81 38.02
C ASP A 194 26.48 6.82 39.10
N GLU A 195 26.62 5.53 38.73
CA GLU A 195 27.06 4.44 39.60
C GLU A 195 28.36 3.77 39.10
N VAL A 196 29.25 3.41 40.04
CA VAL A 196 30.51 2.70 39.75
C VAL A 196 30.18 1.21 39.54
N GLY A 197 30.02 0.80 38.29
CA GLY A 197 29.73 -0.59 37.89
C GLY A 197 30.24 -0.93 36.49
N GLU A 198 30.14 -2.21 36.10
CA GLU A 198 30.47 -2.66 34.74
C GLU A 198 29.45 -2.15 33.72
N LEU A 199 29.89 -1.64 32.58
CA LEU A 199 29.01 -1.11 31.53
C LEU A 199 28.18 -2.24 30.92
N THR A 200 26.87 -2.24 31.18
CA THR A 200 25.88 -3.06 30.48
C THR A 200 24.99 -2.18 29.61
N TRP A 201 24.40 -2.75 28.55
CA TRP A 201 23.52 -1.99 27.66
C TRP A 201 22.24 -1.51 28.35
N ASP A 202 21.85 -2.12 29.46
CA ASP A 202 20.68 -1.73 30.27
C ASP A 202 20.91 -0.39 30.99
N HIS A 203 22.16 -0.04 31.27
CA HIS A 203 22.54 1.26 31.85
C HIS A 203 22.74 2.35 30.80
N VAL A 204 22.70 2.01 29.50
CA VAL A 204 22.82 2.99 28.42
C VAL A 204 21.43 3.43 27.98
N ASP A 205 21.18 4.74 28.07
CA ASP A 205 19.91 5.36 27.69
C ASP A 205 19.34 4.82 26.37
N VAL A 206 18.03 4.60 26.37
CA VAL A 206 17.25 4.14 25.19
C VAL A 206 17.44 5.08 24.00
N ARG A 207 17.68 6.37 24.26
CA ARG A 207 18.01 7.38 23.26
C ARG A 207 19.17 8.24 23.76
N LEU A 208 20.25 8.25 22.99
CA LEU A 208 21.45 8.99 23.36
C LEU A 208 21.23 10.51 23.21
N PRO A 209 21.73 11.34 24.14
CA PRO A 209 21.66 12.79 24.03
C PRO A 209 22.50 13.29 22.85
N ARG A 210 21.88 14.06 21.95
CA ARG A 210 22.51 14.60 20.74
C ARG A 210 23.46 15.76 21.06
N THR A 211 24.64 15.42 21.55
CA THR A 211 25.73 16.36 21.85
C THR A 211 26.70 16.50 20.68
N ASP A 212 27.40 17.65 20.57
CA ASP A 212 28.45 17.82 19.56
C ASP A 212 29.56 16.77 19.67
N LYS A 213 29.84 16.33 20.91
CA LYS A 213 30.80 15.24 21.16
C LYS A 213 30.32 13.93 20.56
N LEU A 214 29.05 13.53 20.79
CA LEU A 214 28.47 12.33 20.18
C LEU A 214 28.53 12.43 18.65
N ARG A 215 28.11 13.56 18.09
CA ARG A 215 28.15 13.79 16.64
C ARG A 215 29.57 13.66 16.09
N GLY A 216 30.56 14.23 16.77
CA GLY A 216 31.97 14.08 16.40
C GLY A 216 32.46 12.62 16.46
N MET A 217 32.04 11.86 17.46
CA MET A 217 32.38 10.43 17.57
C MET A 217 31.73 9.60 16.46
N VAL A 218 30.43 9.79 16.20
CA VAL A 218 29.71 9.12 15.08
C VAL A 218 30.40 9.44 13.75
N LYS A 219 30.79 10.70 13.56
CA LYS A 219 31.51 11.15 12.36
C LYS A 219 32.90 10.53 12.23
N ASN A 220 33.59 10.19 13.33
CA ASN A 220 34.86 9.46 13.28
C ASN A 220 34.70 7.96 13.05
N GLY A 221 33.53 7.39 13.38
CA GLY A 221 33.33 5.94 13.30
C GLY A 221 32.43 5.43 14.39
N VAL A 222 31.39 4.66 14.07
CA VAL A 222 30.87 3.70 15.04
C VAL A 222 31.67 2.40 14.90
N PRO A 223 32.31 1.89 15.96
CA PRO A 223 32.98 0.60 15.94
C PRO A 223 32.00 -0.50 15.53
N HIS A 224 32.43 -1.42 14.67
CA HIS A 224 31.51 -2.33 14.00
C HIS A 224 30.71 -3.20 14.98
N SER A 225 31.37 -3.75 16.00
CA SER A 225 30.73 -4.51 17.07
C SER A 225 29.68 -3.75 17.89
N LEU A 226 29.73 -2.42 17.90
CA LEU A 226 28.79 -1.58 18.67
C LEU A 226 27.60 -1.10 17.82
N ARG A 227 27.66 -1.21 16.49
CA ARG A 227 26.59 -0.77 15.58
C ARG A 227 25.23 -1.37 15.91
N PRO A 228 25.08 -2.67 16.22
CA PRO A 228 23.76 -3.23 16.49
C PRO A 228 23.00 -2.53 17.62
N GLN A 229 23.74 -2.14 18.66
CA GLN A 229 23.18 -1.48 19.83
C GLN A 229 23.07 0.04 19.66
N LEU A 230 24.05 0.65 18.97
CA LEU A 230 24.08 2.09 18.77
C LEU A 230 23.12 2.56 17.68
N TRP A 231 23.00 1.85 16.55
CA TRP A 231 22.07 2.24 15.48
C TRP A 231 20.61 2.25 15.96
N LEU A 232 20.21 1.30 16.81
CA LEU A 232 18.88 1.28 17.43
C LEU A 232 18.62 2.53 18.29
N ARG A 233 19.62 2.99 19.05
CA ARG A 233 19.50 4.16 19.93
C ARG A 233 19.62 5.49 19.18
N LEU A 234 20.53 5.56 18.20
CA LEU A 234 20.78 6.75 17.37
C LEU A 234 19.53 7.07 16.54
N SER A 235 18.98 6.06 15.85
CA SER A 235 17.78 6.19 15.02
C SER A 235 16.53 6.46 15.85
N GLY A 236 16.45 5.96 17.09
CA GLY A 236 15.24 5.96 17.92
C GLY A 236 14.40 4.68 17.80
N ALA A 237 14.87 3.69 17.04
CA ALA A 237 14.19 2.41 16.88
C ALA A 237 14.01 1.64 18.20
N LEU A 238 14.97 1.71 19.13
CA LEU A 238 14.83 1.06 20.45
C LEU A 238 13.67 1.67 21.25
N GLN A 239 13.56 3.00 21.23
CA GLN A 239 12.44 3.70 21.86
C GLN A 239 11.12 3.29 21.23
N LYS A 240 11.07 3.22 19.90
CA LYS A 240 9.87 2.82 19.15
C LYS A 240 9.46 1.37 19.46
N GLN A 241 10.41 0.46 19.53
CA GLN A 241 10.19 -0.94 19.90
C GLN A 241 9.58 -1.04 21.31
N GLN A 242 10.18 -0.38 22.30
CA GLN A 242 9.72 -0.44 23.70
C GLN A 242 8.36 0.21 23.92
N GLN A 243 8.03 1.26 23.16
CA GLN A 243 6.75 1.97 23.26
C GLN A 243 5.63 1.34 22.41
N SER A 244 5.95 0.33 21.59
CA SER A 244 4.98 -0.30 20.72
C SER A 244 4.09 -1.29 21.47
N ASP A 245 2.78 -1.14 21.36
CA ASP A 245 1.81 -2.11 21.89
C ASP A 245 1.82 -3.46 21.17
N ILE A 246 2.40 -3.50 19.96
CA ILE A 246 2.43 -4.65 19.05
C ILE A 246 3.88 -5.13 18.92
N SER A 247 4.09 -6.43 19.12
CA SER A 247 5.41 -7.06 18.94
C SER A 247 5.67 -7.43 17.47
N TYR A 248 6.94 -7.51 17.06
CA TYR A 248 7.30 -7.95 15.72
C TYR A 248 6.72 -9.35 15.39
N ARG A 249 6.76 -10.27 16.37
CA ARG A 249 6.19 -11.61 16.24
C ARG A 249 4.70 -11.58 15.88
N ASP A 250 3.92 -10.68 16.51
CA ASP A 250 2.50 -10.53 16.21
C ASP A 250 2.26 -9.98 14.80
N VAL A 251 3.09 -9.02 14.36
CA VAL A 251 3.05 -8.47 13.00
C VAL A 251 3.35 -9.55 11.96
N VAL A 252 4.41 -10.35 12.16
CA VAL A 252 4.76 -11.45 11.25
C VAL A 252 3.62 -12.44 11.14
N LYS A 253 3.04 -12.87 12.27
CA LYS A 253 1.90 -13.80 12.29
C LYS A 253 0.66 -13.22 11.60
N ALA A 254 0.39 -11.93 11.76
CA ALA A 254 -0.73 -11.28 11.09
C ALA A 254 -0.48 -11.13 9.57
N SER A 255 0.76 -10.84 9.17
CA SER A 255 1.15 -10.66 7.77
C SER A 255 1.25 -11.96 6.97
N SER A 256 1.44 -13.11 7.62
CA SER A 256 1.60 -14.40 6.92
C SER A 256 0.33 -14.86 6.19
N ASN A 257 -0.84 -14.45 6.67
CA ASN A 257 -2.15 -14.83 6.15
C ASN A 257 -2.73 -13.79 5.17
N ASP A 258 -2.03 -12.68 4.95
CA ASP A 258 -2.48 -11.58 4.11
C ASP A 258 -1.96 -11.78 2.67
N ALA A 259 -2.86 -12.12 1.76
CA ALA A 259 -2.54 -12.34 0.34
C ALA A 259 -2.56 -11.02 -0.44
N LEU A 260 -1.78 -10.03 0.01
CA LEU A 260 -1.68 -8.73 -0.64
C LEU A 260 -1.03 -8.86 -2.03
N MET A 261 -1.43 -8.03 -3.00
CA MET A 261 -0.73 -7.88 -4.29
C MET A 261 0.77 -7.57 -4.11
N THR A 262 1.12 -6.86 -3.03
CA THR A 262 2.51 -6.58 -2.62
C THR A 262 3.32 -7.84 -2.33
N SER A 263 2.68 -8.92 -1.84
CA SER A 263 3.35 -10.19 -1.56
C SER A 263 3.97 -10.81 -2.82
N LYS A 264 3.27 -10.72 -3.97
CA LYS A 264 3.79 -11.20 -5.26
C LYS A 264 4.98 -10.37 -5.74
N GLN A 265 4.97 -9.06 -5.50
CA GLN A 265 6.09 -8.18 -5.87
C GLN A 265 7.31 -8.44 -5.00
N ILE A 266 7.12 -8.60 -3.68
CA ILE A 266 8.18 -8.98 -2.75
C ILE A 266 8.86 -10.26 -3.22
N GLU A 267 8.12 -11.34 -3.50
CA GLU A 267 8.73 -12.62 -3.93
C GLU A 267 9.58 -12.48 -5.20
N LYS A 268 9.16 -11.65 -6.17
CA LYS A 268 9.93 -11.41 -7.40
C LYS A 268 11.24 -10.66 -7.15
N ASP A 269 11.27 -9.80 -6.14
CA ASP A 269 12.41 -8.92 -5.87
C ASP A 269 13.37 -9.51 -4.82
N LEU A 270 12.97 -10.55 -4.08
CA LEU A 270 13.85 -11.23 -3.10
C LEU A 270 15.19 -11.66 -3.69
N LEU A 271 15.20 -12.38 -4.82
CA LEU A 271 16.43 -12.87 -5.46
C LEU A 271 17.14 -11.80 -6.31
N ARG A 272 16.49 -10.66 -6.55
CA ARG A 272 17.11 -9.50 -7.21
C ARG A 272 17.78 -8.56 -6.20
N THR A 273 17.52 -8.76 -4.90
CA THR A 273 18.10 -7.97 -3.82
C THR A 273 19.44 -8.58 -3.42
N MET A 274 20.54 -7.85 -3.65
CA MET A 274 21.92 -8.31 -3.39
C MET A 274 22.25 -9.69 -4.01
N PRO A 275 22.13 -9.86 -5.33
CA PRO A 275 22.32 -11.17 -5.97
C PRO A 275 23.75 -11.73 -5.84
N THR A 276 24.74 -10.86 -5.61
CA THR A 276 26.14 -11.22 -5.39
C THR A 276 26.48 -11.56 -3.94
N ASN A 277 25.56 -11.34 -2.99
CA ASN A 277 25.78 -11.64 -1.58
C ASN A 277 25.33 -13.08 -1.24
N ALA A 278 26.17 -13.85 -0.55
CA ALA A 278 25.91 -15.24 -0.24
C ALA A 278 24.61 -15.45 0.56
N CYS A 279 24.25 -14.52 1.44
CA CYS A 279 23.08 -14.59 2.30
C CYS A 279 21.76 -14.37 1.53
N PHE A 280 21.81 -13.86 0.29
CA PHE A 280 20.63 -13.52 -0.53
C PHE A 280 20.65 -14.10 -1.95
N SER A 281 21.77 -14.69 -2.39
CA SER A 281 21.95 -15.19 -3.76
C SER A 281 21.05 -16.36 -4.16
N GLN A 282 20.57 -17.17 -3.22
CA GLN A 282 19.73 -18.34 -3.48
C GLN A 282 18.47 -18.33 -2.62
N LEU A 283 17.39 -18.96 -3.09
CA LEU A 283 16.12 -19.03 -2.36
C LEU A 283 16.25 -19.73 -0.99
N THR A 284 17.24 -20.63 -0.88
CA THR A 284 17.61 -21.37 0.32
C THR A 284 18.62 -20.62 1.20
N SER A 285 19.16 -19.49 0.76
CA SER A 285 20.11 -18.69 1.55
C SER A 285 19.45 -18.18 2.83
N THR A 286 20.22 -18.12 3.91
CA THR A 286 19.72 -17.80 5.26
C THR A 286 18.99 -16.45 5.36
N GLY A 287 19.37 -15.46 4.54
CA GLY A 287 18.79 -14.12 4.56
C GLY A 287 17.43 -14.02 3.87
N ILE A 288 17.11 -14.88 2.88
CA ILE A 288 15.88 -14.76 2.08
C ILE A 288 14.60 -14.94 2.91
N PRO A 289 14.47 -15.97 3.77
CA PRO A 289 13.32 -16.10 4.65
C PRO A 289 13.12 -14.90 5.59
N ARG A 290 14.22 -14.34 6.11
CA ARG A 290 14.21 -13.19 7.03
C ARG A 290 13.76 -11.91 6.30
N LEU A 291 14.37 -11.64 5.15
CA LEU A 291 14.03 -10.51 4.29
C LEU A 291 12.55 -10.54 3.88
N ARG A 292 12.04 -11.72 3.51
CA ARG A 292 10.61 -11.92 3.22
C ARG A 292 9.72 -11.53 4.40
N ARG A 293 10.03 -11.99 5.61
CA ARG A 293 9.23 -11.68 6.81
C ARG A 293 9.24 -10.19 7.11
N VAL A 294 10.41 -9.55 7.11
CA VAL A 294 10.55 -8.11 7.37
C VAL A 294 9.76 -7.29 6.34
N LEU A 295 9.91 -7.58 5.03
CA LEU A 295 9.22 -6.83 3.98
C LEU A 295 7.70 -7.04 4.01
N ARG A 296 7.22 -8.27 4.25
CA ARG A 296 5.79 -8.55 4.41
C ARG A 296 5.22 -7.88 5.66
N ALA A 297 5.96 -7.91 6.77
CA ALA A 297 5.57 -7.25 8.00
C ALA A 297 5.45 -5.73 7.81
N LEU A 298 6.40 -5.09 7.13
CA LEU A 298 6.35 -3.67 6.80
C LEU A 298 5.16 -3.34 5.88
N ALA A 299 4.97 -4.10 4.79
CA ALA A 299 3.88 -3.88 3.85
C ALA A 299 2.50 -4.06 4.48
N TRP A 300 2.39 -5.00 5.43
CA TRP A 300 1.19 -5.20 6.21
C TRP A 300 0.97 -4.07 7.22
N LEU A 301 2.03 -3.63 7.90
CA LEU A 301 1.95 -2.61 8.94
C LEU A 301 1.60 -1.23 8.37
N TYR A 302 2.10 -0.91 7.17
CA TYR A 302 1.88 0.36 6.46
C TYR A 302 1.20 0.13 5.09
N PRO A 303 -0.13 -0.07 5.04
CA PRO A 303 -0.85 -0.35 3.79
C PRO A 303 -0.74 0.76 2.74
N ASP A 304 -0.64 2.02 3.18
CA ASP A 304 -0.49 3.19 2.30
C ASP A 304 0.85 3.20 1.55
N ILE A 305 1.85 2.50 2.10
CA ILE A 305 3.16 2.30 1.49
C ILE A 305 3.17 1.00 0.69
N GLY A 306 2.66 -0.08 1.29
CA GLY A 306 2.75 -1.42 0.71
C GLY A 306 4.21 -1.83 0.52
N TYR A 307 4.63 -2.06 -0.72
CA TYR A 307 6.01 -2.39 -1.05
C TYR A 307 6.55 -1.47 -2.14
N CYS A 308 7.59 -0.70 -1.79
CA CYS A 308 8.36 0.10 -2.74
C CYS A 308 9.65 -0.63 -3.12
N GLN A 309 9.90 -0.74 -4.43
CA GLN A 309 11.16 -1.24 -4.95
C GLN A 309 12.31 -0.36 -4.46
N GLY A 310 13.27 -0.96 -3.75
CA GLY A 310 14.38 -0.27 -3.07
C GLY A 310 14.38 -0.49 -1.56
N THR A 311 13.21 -0.61 -0.92
CA THR A 311 13.13 -0.95 0.52
C THR A 311 13.74 -2.32 0.83
N GLY A 312 13.68 -3.26 -0.12
CA GLY A 312 14.37 -4.55 -0.05
C GLY A 312 15.88 -4.42 0.14
N MET A 313 16.53 -3.49 -0.57
CA MET A 313 17.98 -3.29 -0.47
C MET A 313 18.39 -2.79 0.93
N ILE A 314 17.60 -1.88 1.50
CA ILE A 314 17.84 -1.33 2.84
C ILE A 314 17.66 -2.44 3.88
N ALA A 315 16.54 -3.17 3.82
CA ALA A 315 16.25 -4.26 4.75
C ALA A 315 17.30 -5.38 4.68
N ALA A 316 17.74 -5.78 3.47
CA ALA A 316 18.79 -6.77 3.29
C ALA A 316 20.12 -6.32 3.88
N SER A 317 20.50 -5.05 3.65
CA SER A 317 21.73 -4.47 4.23
C SER A 317 21.68 -4.43 5.75
N LEU A 318 20.55 -4.04 6.34
CA LEU A 318 20.37 -4.03 7.80
C LEU A 318 20.46 -5.44 8.38
N LEU A 319 19.85 -6.43 7.73
CA LEU A 319 19.89 -7.82 8.16
C LEU A 319 21.30 -8.40 8.21
N LEU A 320 22.27 -7.88 7.42
CA LEU A 320 23.66 -8.30 7.54
C LEU A 320 24.28 -7.96 8.91
N PHE A 321 23.76 -6.94 9.61
CA PHE A 321 24.38 -6.39 10.82
C PHE A 321 23.47 -6.45 12.05
N LEU A 322 22.16 -6.54 11.86
CA LEU A 322 21.15 -6.54 12.90
C LEU A 322 20.42 -7.88 12.92
N GLU A 323 19.97 -8.26 14.10
CA GLU A 323 18.98 -9.33 14.22
C GLU A 323 17.65 -8.90 13.56
N GLU A 324 16.82 -9.90 13.23
CA GLU A 324 15.68 -9.70 12.32
C GLU A 324 14.65 -8.70 12.86
N GLU A 325 14.35 -8.75 14.16
CA GLU A 325 13.39 -7.86 14.80
C GLU A 325 13.93 -6.41 14.85
N GLU A 326 15.20 -6.27 15.18
CA GLU A 326 15.91 -5.00 15.24
C GLU A 326 15.94 -4.33 13.85
N ALA A 327 16.24 -5.10 12.80
CA ALA A 327 16.17 -4.62 11.42
C ALA A 327 14.76 -4.12 11.06
N PHE A 328 13.70 -4.81 11.50
CA PHE A 328 12.33 -4.38 11.30
C PHE A 328 12.01 -3.05 12.02
N TRP A 329 12.44 -2.87 13.27
CA TRP A 329 12.21 -1.64 14.02
C TRP A 329 13.01 -0.46 13.47
N VAL A 330 14.25 -0.68 13.01
CA VAL A 330 15.02 0.33 12.28
C VAL A 330 14.30 0.71 10.99
N MET A 331 13.79 -0.25 10.21
CA MET A 331 13.00 0.05 9.01
C MET A 331 11.73 0.86 9.32
N CYS A 332 10.99 0.53 10.39
CA CYS A 332 9.85 1.34 10.82
C CYS A 332 10.25 2.78 11.12
N THR A 333 11.40 2.97 11.78
CA THR A 333 11.94 4.29 12.13
C THR A 333 12.42 5.06 10.91
N ILE A 334 13.04 4.39 9.93
CA ILE A 334 13.40 4.98 8.64
C ILE A 334 12.16 5.56 7.95
N VAL A 335 11.08 4.77 7.92
CA VAL A 335 9.84 5.08 7.21
C VAL A 335 9.02 6.16 7.91
N GLU A 336 8.92 6.13 9.23
CA GLU A 336 8.07 7.07 10.01
C GLU A 336 8.80 8.37 10.41
N ASP A 337 10.07 8.26 10.81
CA ASP A 337 10.75 9.33 11.56
C ASP A 337 11.92 9.97 10.81
N LEU A 338 12.72 9.19 10.06
CA LEU A 338 13.95 9.70 9.43
C LEU A 338 13.74 10.29 8.04
N LEU A 339 12.77 9.78 7.29
CA LEU A 339 12.42 10.22 5.94
C LEU A 339 11.07 10.96 5.95
N PRO A 340 10.84 11.86 4.98
CA PRO A 340 9.57 12.58 4.92
C PRO A 340 8.41 11.66 4.51
N ALA A 341 7.19 12.12 4.75
CA ALA A 341 5.98 11.39 4.40
C ALA A 341 5.95 11.02 2.90
N SER A 342 5.28 9.91 2.58
CA SER A 342 5.07 9.45 1.20
C SER A 342 6.35 9.15 0.40
N TYR A 343 7.51 9.03 1.05
CA TYR A 343 8.80 8.73 0.40
C TYR A 343 8.79 7.38 -0.34
N TYR A 344 8.15 6.37 0.25
CA TYR A 344 7.98 5.02 -0.32
C TYR A 344 6.54 4.70 -0.73
N SER A 345 5.65 5.71 -0.77
CA SER A 345 4.28 5.50 -1.27
C SER A 345 4.28 5.21 -2.76
N SER A 346 3.15 4.72 -3.31
CA SER A 346 2.99 4.50 -4.76
C SER A 346 3.28 5.74 -5.62
N THR A 347 3.06 6.93 -5.07
CA THR A 347 3.29 8.22 -5.76
C THR A 347 4.74 8.71 -5.65
N LEU A 348 5.53 8.17 -4.70
CA LEU A 348 6.90 8.60 -4.43
C LEU A 348 7.07 10.13 -4.22
N LEU A 349 6.01 10.83 -3.79
CA LEU A 349 6.02 12.30 -3.66
C LEU A 349 7.12 12.81 -2.72
N GLY A 350 7.42 12.07 -1.65
CA GLY A 350 8.46 12.44 -0.70
C GLY A 350 9.85 12.47 -1.34
N VAL A 351 10.22 11.43 -2.09
CA VAL A 351 11.53 11.37 -2.75
C VAL A 351 11.60 12.33 -3.95
N GLN A 352 10.52 12.48 -4.71
CA GLN A 352 10.47 13.47 -5.80
C GLN A 352 10.66 14.90 -5.29
N ALA A 353 10.09 15.23 -4.12
CA ALA A 353 10.33 16.51 -3.47
C ALA A 353 11.80 16.67 -3.12
N ASP A 354 12.44 15.66 -2.53
CA ASP A 354 13.86 15.67 -2.20
C ASP A 354 14.75 15.78 -3.44
N GLN A 355 14.40 15.20 -4.59
CA GLN A 355 15.14 15.42 -5.84
C GLN A 355 15.08 16.87 -6.33
N ARG A 356 13.93 17.54 -6.17
CA ARG A 356 13.80 18.99 -6.47
C ARG A 356 14.58 19.84 -5.47
N VAL A 357 14.61 19.45 -4.19
CA VAL A 357 15.48 20.08 -3.18
C VAL A 357 16.94 19.94 -3.59
N LEU A 358 17.38 18.74 -3.96
CA LEU A 358 18.76 18.50 -4.40
C LEU A 358 19.13 19.38 -5.59
N ALA A 359 18.28 19.49 -6.61
CA ALA A 359 18.53 20.37 -7.76
C ALA A 359 18.74 21.83 -7.34
N ALA A 360 17.91 22.35 -6.41
CA ALA A 360 18.07 23.68 -5.85
C ALA A 360 19.38 23.84 -5.05
N LEU A 361 19.77 22.80 -4.30
CA LEU A 361 21.03 22.78 -3.57
C LEU A 361 22.24 22.73 -4.50
N VAL A 362 22.22 21.92 -5.56
CA VAL A 362 23.30 21.86 -6.56
C VAL A 362 23.48 23.22 -7.24
N ALA A 363 22.39 23.89 -7.63
CA ALA A 363 22.46 25.24 -8.19
C ALA A 363 23.08 26.28 -7.23
N THR A 364 22.87 26.10 -5.92
CA THR A 364 23.36 27.04 -4.89
C THR A 364 24.81 26.75 -4.48
N TYR A 365 25.11 25.49 -4.19
CA TYR A 365 26.37 25.05 -3.58
C TYR A 365 27.41 24.60 -4.62
N LEU A 366 26.98 24.13 -5.79
CA LEU A 366 27.83 23.57 -6.85
C LEU A 366 27.49 24.19 -8.22
N PRO A 367 27.58 25.52 -8.40
CA PRO A 367 27.15 26.19 -9.63
C PRO A 367 27.92 25.72 -10.88
N GLY A 368 29.13 25.18 -10.71
CA GLY A 368 29.88 24.58 -11.80
C GLY A 368 29.30 23.26 -12.30
N VAL A 369 28.88 22.39 -11.37
CA VAL A 369 28.19 21.14 -11.72
C VAL A 369 26.85 21.47 -12.37
N GLU A 370 26.09 22.42 -11.80
CA GLU A 370 24.82 22.87 -12.39
C GLU A 370 25.00 23.40 -13.81
N SER A 371 26.04 24.20 -14.07
CA SER A 371 26.30 24.69 -15.42
C SER A 371 26.48 23.54 -16.43
N VAL A 372 27.22 22.49 -16.07
CA VAL A 372 27.45 21.32 -16.93
C VAL A 372 26.15 20.55 -17.14
N VAL A 373 25.43 20.23 -16.07
CA VAL A 373 24.17 19.48 -16.12
C VAL A 373 23.14 20.19 -17.00
N ARG A 374 22.99 21.52 -16.83
CA ARG A 374 22.05 22.33 -17.62
C ARG A 374 22.49 22.55 -19.07
N GLU A 375 23.79 22.71 -19.34
CA GLU A 375 24.31 22.86 -20.71
C GLU A 375 24.07 21.61 -21.55
N HIS A 376 24.19 20.44 -20.93
CA HIS A 376 24.03 19.14 -21.57
C HIS A 376 22.61 18.56 -21.49
N ASP A 377 21.65 19.31 -20.92
CA ASP A 377 20.25 18.92 -20.71
C ASP A 377 20.11 17.58 -19.97
N ILE A 378 20.92 17.39 -18.92
CA ILE A 378 20.94 16.16 -18.13
C ILE A 378 19.96 16.29 -16.97
N GLU A 379 19.02 15.35 -16.86
CA GLU A 379 18.11 15.30 -15.73
C GLU A 379 18.73 14.52 -14.57
N LEU A 380 19.25 15.22 -13.56
CA LEU A 380 19.91 14.62 -12.40
C LEU A 380 18.99 13.68 -11.59
N SER A 381 17.67 13.85 -11.71
CA SER A 381 16.66 12.99 -11.06
C SER A 381 16.75 11.53 -11.52
N LEU A 382 17.11 11.27 -12.79
CA LEU A 382 17.20 9.93 -13.36
C LEU A 382 18.32 9.10 -12.71
N ILE A 383 19.35 9.77 -12.19
CA ILE A 383 20.51 9.15 -11.56
C ILE A 383 20.28 9.02 -10.05
N THR A 384 19.86 10.12 -9.43
CA THR A 384 19.79 10.25 -7.97
C THR A 384 18.60 9.56 -7.33
N LEU A 385 17.57 9.18 -8.11
CA LEU A 385 16.37 8.51 -7.57
C LEU A 385 16.76 7.21 -6.87
N HIS A 386 17.55 6.37 -7.53
CA HIS A 386 17.96 5.09 -6.97
C HIS A 386 18.89 5.24 -5.77
N TRP A 387 19.73 6.29 -5.75
CA TRP A 387 20.57 6.62 -4.60
C TRP A 387 19.72 6.91 -3.36
N TYR A 388 18.66 7.69 -3.52
CA TYR A 388 17.82 8.17 -2.43
C TYR A 388 16.83 7.12 -1.94
N VAL A 389 16.19 6.37 -2.85
CA VAL A 389 15.23 5.31 -2.53
C VAL A 389 15.91 4.10 -1.85
N THR A 390 17.21 3.91 -2.05
CA THR A 390 17.97 2.82 -1.39
C THR A 390 18.87 3.31 -0.24
N LEU A 391 18.83 4.59 0.13
CA LEU A 391 19.73 5.19 1.11
C LEU A 391 21.21 4.87 0.82
N PHE A 392 21.56 4.95 -0.46
CA PHE A 392 22.84 4.57 -1.07
C PHE A 392 23.25 3.09 -0.98
N ALA A 393 22.44 2.22 -0.36
CA ALA A 393 22.81 0.83 -0.11
C ALA A 393 23.06 0.00 -1.38
N SER A 394 22.53 0.44 -2.51
CA SER A 394 22.71 -0.22 -3.79
C SER A 394 23.91 0.28 -4.61
N VAL A 395 24.51 1.41 -4.22
CA VAL A 395 25.51 2.11 -5.04
C VAL A 395 26.84 2.38 -4.32
N LEU A 396 26.84 2.51 -3.00
CA LEU A 396 28.07 2.68 -2.22
C LEU A 396 28.63 1.32 -1.78
N HIS A 397 29.96 1.21 -1.81
CA HIS A 397 30.64 0.08 -1.18
C HIS A 397 30.32 0.01 0.32
N MET A 398 30.11 -1.20 0.86
CA MET A 398 29.61 -1.42 2.23
C MET A 398 30.43 -0.68 3.30
N LYS A 399 31.77 -0.66 3.18
CA LYS A 399 32.69 0.08 4.08
C LYS A 399 32.37 1.58 4.17
N ILE A 400 31.94 2.19 3.06
CA ILE A 400 31.56 3.61 2.99
C ILE A 400 30.11 3.77 3.46
N LEU A 401 29.22 2.89 3.02
CA LEU A 401 27.80 2.88 3.40
C LEU A 401 27.62 2.88 4.92
N LEU A 402 28.32 1.99 5.64
CA LEU A 402 28.23 1.90 7.11
C LEU A 402 28.51 3.23 7.80
N ARG A 403 29.45 4.00 7.27
CA ARG A 403 29.87 5.29 7.82
C ARG A 403 28.88 6.40 7.50
N VAL A 404 28.31 6.38 6.29
CA VAL A 404 27.19 7.25 5.91
C VAL A 404 25.96 6.95 6.78
N TRP A 405 25.67 5.67 7.04
CA TRP A 405 24.56 5.23 7.87
C TRP A 405 24.74 5.59 9.35
N ASP A 406 25.97 5.53 9.88
CA ASP A 406 26.28 6.03 11.22
C ASP A 406 25.78 7.49 11.40
N LEU A 407 26.04 8.36 10.42
CA LEU A 407 25.53 9.75 10.42
C LEU A 407 24.04 9.84 10.14
N PHE A 408 23.52 9.09 9.16
CA PHE A 408 22.10 9.12 8.80
C PHE A 408 21.20 8.73 9.99
N PHE A 409 21.58 7.74 10.78
CA PHE A 409 20.80 7.37 11.97
C PHE A 409 20.85 8.44 13.07
N LEU A 410 21.89 9.29 13.12
CA LEU A 410 21.96 10.40 14.06
C LEU A 410 21.25 11.66 13.53
N ASP A 411 21.60 12.12 12.34
CA ASP A 411 21.22 13.44 11.79
C ASP A 411 20.01 13.37 10.85
N GLY A 412 19.62 12.18 10.38
CA GLY A 412 18.44 11.95 9.54
C GLY A 412 18.67 12.25 8.04
N SER A 413 17.59 12.57 7.32
CA SER A 413 17.60 12.72 5.86
C SER A 413 18.54 13.80 5.30
N ILE A 414 18.95 14.80 6.11
CA ILE A 414 19.90 15.84 5.67
C ILE A 414 21.21 15.24 5.16
N VAL A 415 21.66 14.14 5.76
CA VAL A 415 22.91 13.44 5.39
C VAL A 415 22.88 12.98 3.93
N LEU A 416 21.69 12.65 3.39
CA LEU A 416 21.56 12.24 2.00
C LEU A 416 21.96 13.35 1.03
N PHE A 417 21.55 14.58 1.32
CA PHE A 417 21.93 15.76 0.56
C PHE A 417 23.40 16.09 0.72
N GLU A 418 23.90 16.06 1.96
CA GLU A 418 25.29 16.38 2.27
C GLU A 418 26.27 15.44 1.54
N VAL A 419 26.02 14.13 1.59
CA VAL A 419 26.80 13.12 0.88
C VAL A 419 26.71 13.30 -0.62
N THR A 420 25.51 13.55 -1.16
CA THR A 420 25.33 13.79 -2.61
C THR A 420 26.13 14.98 -3.10
N LEU A 421 26.06 16.11 -2.39
CA LEU A 421 26.80 17.33 -2.73
C LEU A 421 28.31 17.11 -2.64
N ALA A 422 28.78 16.38 -1.62
CA ALA A 422 30.20 16.06 -1.48
C ALA A 422 30.71 15.17 -2.63
N MET A 423 29.96 14.13 -2.99
CA MET A 423 30.27 13.24 -4.12
C MET A 423 30.34 14.01 -5.44
N LEU A 424 29.34 14.86 -5.73
CA LEU A 424 29.33 15.72 -6.92
C LEU A 424 30.50 16.71 -6.92
N LYS A 425 30.86 17.26 -5.75
CA LYS A 425 31.98 18.19 -5.62
C LYS A 425 33.32 17.53 -5.94
N ILE A 426 33.54 16.30 -5.47
CA ILE A 426 34.77 15.53 -5.74
C ILE A 426 34.97 15.35 -7.25
N LYS A 427 33.88 15.08 -7.98
CA LYS A 427 33.89 14.83 -9.42
C LYS A 427 33.73 16.07 -10.30
N GLU A 428 33.52 17.25 -9.72
CA GLU A 428 33.25 18.49 -10.47
C GLU A 428 34.31 18.79 -11.54
N ALA A 429 35.60 18.61 -11.24
CA ALA A 429 36.67 18.91 -12.19
C ALA A 429 36.65 17.97 -13.41
N GLU A 430 36.35 16.69 -13.19
CA GLU A 430 36.19 15.68 -14.24
C GLU A 430 34.97 16.00 -15.10
N LEU A 431 33.81 16.25 -14.47
CA LEU A 431 32.56 16.57 -15.17
C LEU A 431 32.70 17.78 -16.09
N ARG A 432 33.43 18.82 -15.66
CA ARG A 432 33.70 20.02 -16.47
C ARG A 432 34.64 19.78 -17.66
N SER A 433 35.42 18.69 -17.63
CA SER A 433 36.36 18.35 -18.70
C SER A 433 35.72 17.49 -19.80
N LEU A 434 34.55 16.91 -19.53
CA LEU A 434 33.83 16.06 -20.47
C LEU A 434 33.00 16.93 -21.42
N GLU A 435 32.98 16.57 -22.70
CA GLU A 435 32.31 17.35 -23.76
C GLU A 435 30.99 16.70 -24.23
N ASN A 436 30.74 15.44 -23.86
CA ASN A 436 29.60 14.67 -24.34
C ASN A 436 28.63 14.34 -23.20
N SER A 437 27.34 14.61 -23.41
CA SER A 437 26.27 14.30 -22.45
C SER A 437 26.26 12.84 -21.99
N ALA A 438 26.57 11.87 -22.86
CA ALA A 438 26.62 10.46 -22.49
C ALA A 438 27.81 10.14 -21.57
N GLN A 439 28.97 10.77 -21.80
CA GLN A 439 30.13 10.61 -20.92
C GLN A 439 29.86 11.23 -19.55
N ILE A 440 29.23 12.41 -19.52
CA ILE A 440 28.85 13.09 -18.29
C ILE A 440 27.82 12.27 -17.52
N PHE A 441 26.80 11.73 -18.18
CA PHE A 441 25.79 10.89 -17.56
C PHE A 441 26.40 9.63 -16.92
N ASN A 442 27.31 8.95 -17.64
CA ASN A 442 28.02 7.78 -17.10
C ASN A 442 28.91 8.18 -15.93
N ALA A 443 29.73 9.23 -16.07
CA ALA A 443 30.57 9.74 -14.99
C ALA A 443 29.76 10.13 -13.75
N LEU A 444 28.56 10.72 -13.91
CA LEU A 444 27.62 11.02 -12.82
C LEU A 444 27.04 9.75 -12.18
N SER A 445 26.80 8.70 -12.96
CA SER A 445 26.22 7.44 -12.50
C SER A 445 27.25 6.60 -11.73
N ASP A 446 28.52 6.68 -12.13
CA ASP A 446 29.64 5.92 -11.57
C ASP A 446 30.23 6.55 -10.29
N ILE A 447 29.87 7.81 -9.98
CA ILE A 447 30.41 8.55 -8.82
C ILE A 447 30.43 7.73 -7.52
N PRO A 448 29.32 7.07 -7.10
CA PRO A 448 29.31 6.34 -5.84
C PRO A 448 30.35 5.20 -5.79
N GLY A 449 30.59 4.52 -6.91
CA GLY A 449 31.59 3.44 -7.02
C GLY A 449 33.04 3.95 -6.99
N ASP A 450 33.26 5.20 -7.38
CA ASP A 450 34.56 5.86 -7.33
C ASP A 450 34.97 6.35 -5.93
N ILE A 451 34.04 6.38 -4.97
CA ILE A 451 34.33 6.82 -3.60
C ILE A 451 35.06 5.71 -2.83
N ASP A 452 36.36 5.90 -2.62
CA ASP A 452 37.25 4.94 -1.93
C ASP A 452 37.75 5.42 -0.56
N ASP A 453 37.44 6.66 -0.17
CA ASP A 453 37.90 7.30 1.07
C ASP A 453 36.77 8.14 1.69
N VAL A 454 36.20 7.62 2.78
CA VAL A 454 35.09 8.27 3.49
C VAL A 454 35.54 9.50 4.28
N ASP A 455 36.78 9.55 4.75
CA ASP A 455 37.30 10.70 5.50
C ASP A 455 37.50 11.89 4.56
N CYS A 456 37.97 11.62 3.32
CA CYS A 456 37.99 12.59 2.24
C CYS A 456 36.56 13.09 1.91
N LEU A 457 35.60 12.17 1.76
CA LEU A 457 34.19 12.52 1.51
C LEU A 457 33.65 13.45 2.60
N PHE A 458 33.81 13.11 3.88
CA PHE A 458 33.31 13.91 4.99
C PHE A 458 34.03 15.25 5.14
N LYS A 459 35.31 15.33 4.79
CA LYS A 459 36.03 16.61 4.74
C LYS A 459 35.49 17.54 3.65
N VAL A 460 35.20 16.99 2.46
CA VAL A 460 34.55 17.76 1.38
C VAL A 460 33.15 18.17 1.80
N MET A 461 32.40 17.26 2.40
CA MET A 461 31.07 17.51 2.95
C MET A 461 31.04 18.72 3.88
N ASP A 462 31.94 18.81 4.87
CA ASP A 462 32.01 19.99 5.75
C ASP A 462 32.31 21.28 5.00
N SER A 463 33.19 21.20 4.00
CA SER A 463 33.63 22.38 3.24
C SER A 463 32.52 22.95 2.35
N VAL A 464 31.65 22.08 1.82
CA VAL A 464 30.56 22.46 0.92
C VAL A 464 29.28 22.78 1.69
N CYS A 465 28.94 21.94 2.67
CA CYS A 465 27.65 21.94 3.33
C CYS A 465 27.63 22.72 4.66
N GLY A 466 28.69 23.46 5.00
CA GLY A 466 28.80 24.13 6.30
C GLY A 466 27.68 25.13 6.65
N SER A 467 26.91 25.61 5.65
CA SER A 467 25.71 26.45 5.87
C SER A 467 24.38 25.72 5.66
N LEU A 468 24.41 24.44 5.27
CA LEU A 468 23.19 23.65 5.09
C LEU A 468 22.62 23.29 6.46
N THR A 469 21.31 23.50 6.63
CA THR A 469 20.61 23.20 7.88
C THR A 469 19.34 22.43 7.60
N ASP A 470 18.88 21.64 8.57
CA ASP A 470 17.66 20.84 8.44
C ASP A 470 16.43 21.73 8.16
N VAL A 471 16.38 22.92 8.78
CA VAL A 471 15.34 23.93 8.53
C VAL A 471 15.30 24.37 7.07
N MET A 472 16.46 24.56 6.43
CA MET A 472 16.53 24.92 5.01
C MET A 472 16.00 23.79 4.13
N VAL A 473 16.49 22.56 4.35
CA VAL A 473 16.05 21.37 3.61
C VAL A 473 14.54 21.19 3.74
N GLU A 474 14.02 21.24 4.95
CA GLU A 474 12.60 21.08 5.24
C GLU A 474 11.75 22.20 4.62
N THR A 475 12.24 23.44 4.60
CA THR A 475 11.57 24.57 3.94
C THR A 475 11.48 24.36 2.42
N HIS A 476 12.58 23.93 1.78
CA HIS A 476 12.57 23.62 0.35
C HIS A 476 11.68 22.42 0.04
N ARG A 477 11.74 21.37 0.87
CA ARG A 477 10.94 20.16 0.75
C ARG A 477 9.45 20.46 0.77
N ARG A 478 8.98 21.23 1.77
CA ARG A 478 7.57 21.65 1.87
C ARG A 478 7.11 22.42 0.64
N ARG A 479 7.93 23.35 0.17
CA ARG A 479 7.64 24.13 -1.04
C ARG A 479 7.49 23.21 -2.26
N HIS A 480 8.44 22.31 -2.49
CA HIS A 480 8.41 21.42 -3.65
C HIS A 480 7.30 20.37 -3.57
N LEU A 481 7.00 19.87 -2.37
CA LEU A 481 5.89 18.96 -2.13
C LEU A 481 4.55 19.63 -2.43
N ALA A 482 4.34 20.89 -2.00
CA ALA A 482 3.13 21.65 -2.33
C ALA A 482 2.95 21.83 -3.85
N TYR A 483 4.03 22.11 -4.59
CA TYR A 483 3.98 22.19 -6.05
C TYR A 483 3.63 20.84 -6.69
N LEU A 484 4.29 19.75 -6.26
CA LEU A 484 4.03 18.42 -6.79
C LEU A 484 2.56 18.01 -6.57
N MET A 485 2.02 18.28 -5.39
CA MET A 485 0.63 17.98 -5.10
C MET A 485 -0.35 18.87 -5.90
N ALA A 486 -0.02 20.15 -6.13
CA ALA A 486 -0.82 21.02 -6.98
C ALA A 486 -0.84 20.56 -8.45
N ASP A 487 0.30 20.07 -8.97
CA ASP A 487 0.39 19.47 -10.31
C ASP A 487 -0.48 18.21 -10.43
N HIS A 488 -0.66 17.46 -9.33
CA HIS A 488 -1.57 16.31 -9.23
C HIS A 488 -3.03 16.71 -8.93
N GLY A 489 -3.38 18.00 -9.00
CA GLY A 489 -4.75 18.49 -8.86
C GLY A 489 -5.24 18.69 -7.42
N ALA A 490 -4.36 18.66 -6.42
CA ALA A 490 -4.70 18.98 -5.03
C ALA A 490 -4.75 20.51 -4.81
N LEU A 491 -5.83 21.02 -4.23
CA LEU A 491 -5.96 22.44 -3.85
C LEU A 491 -5.09 22.73 -2.62
N ILE A 492 -3.86 23.20 -2.84
CA ILE A 492 -2.92 23.50 -1.76
C ILE A 492 -2.50 24.97 -1.81
N ASN A 493 -2.71 25.67 -0.70
CA ASN A 493 -2.10 26.97 -0.47
C ASN A 493 -0.65 26.73 0.00
N PRO A 494 0.38 27.19 -0.75
CA PRO A 494 1.80 26.97 -0.39
C PRO A 494 2.20 27.55 0.97
N ASP A 495 1.42 28.50 1.49
CA ASP A 495 1.75 29.27 2.70
C ASP A 495 1.09 28.71 3.98
N HIS A 496 0.26 27.66 3.90
CA HIS A 496 -0.45 27.08 5.05
C HIS A 496 -0.18 25.58 5.27
N SER A 497 0.21 25.21 6.50
CA SER A 497 0.69 23.89 6.91
C SER A 497 -0.37 22.77 6.99
N THR A 498 -1.66 23.07 6.80
CA THR A 498 -2.75 22.13 7.10
C THR A 498 -3.10 21.18 5.95
N ASN A 499 -2.51 21.34 4.77
CA ASN A 499 -2.86 20.60 3.54
C ASN A 499 -1.72 19.70 3.00
N LEU A 500 -0.62 19.58 3.73
CA LEU A 500 0.47 18.65 3.39
C LEU A 500 0.15 17.25 3.95
N PRO A 501 0.65 16.16 3.32
CA PRO A 501 0.44 14.80 3.81
C PRO A 501 0.94 14.73 5.26
N LYS A 502 0.10 14.22 6.15
CA LYS A 502 0.49 14.04 7.55
C LYS A 502 1.67 13.05 7.57
N GLN A 503 2.67 13.34 8.41
CA GLN A 503 3.78 12.41 8.67
C GLN A 503 3.30 11.10 9.32
N GLN A 504 2.08 11.07 9.87
CA GLN A 504 1.47 9.88 10.43
C GLN A 504 0.88 9.00 9.32
N LEU A 505 1.57 7.88 9.05
CA LEU A 505 1.08 6.79 8.22
C LEU A 505 -0.06 6.05 8.92
N ASN A 506 -1.03 5.50 8.17
CA ASN A 506 -2.05 4.62 8.76
C ASN A 506 -1.40 3.30 9.21
N ARG A 507 -0.99 3.26 10.47
CA ARG A 507 -0.43 2.07 11.10
C ARG A 507 -1.56 1.11 11.49
N ARG A 508 -1.56 -0.13 10.98
CA ARG A 508 -2.54 -1.15 11.40
C ARG A 508 -2.42 -1.41 12.90
N GLN A 509 -3.54 -1.28 13.62
CA GLN A 509 -3.62 -1.66 15.04
C GLN A 509 -4.07 -3.13 15.16
N VAL A 510 -3.25 -3.97 15.79
CA VAL A 510 -3.68 -5.31 16.23
C VAL A 510 -4.40 -5.12 17.57
N SER A 511 -5.72 -5.22 17.58
CA SER A 511 -6.47 -5.31 18.82
C SER A 511 -6.06 -6.60 19.54
N LYS A 512 -5.28 -6.49 20.63
CA LYS A 512 -5.21 -7.56 21.63
C LYS A 512 -6.66 -7.84 22.04
N SER A 513 -7.12 -9.07 21.83
CA SER A 513 -8.32 -9.55 22.49
C SER A 513 -8.06 -9.47 23.99
N LYS A 514 -8.55 -8.41 24.65
CA LYS A 514 -8.51 -8.31 26.11
C LYS A 514 -9.13 -9.59 26.68
N SER A 515 -8.43 -10.22 27.62
CA SER A 515 -8.97 -11.36 28.36
C SER A 515 -10.31 -10.95 29.00
N MET A 516 -11.32 -11.82 28.97
CA MET A 516 -12.63 -11.57 29.61
C MET A 516 -12.50 -11.15 31.07
N LEU A 517 -11.44 -11.57 31.77
CA LEU A 517 -11.16 -11.20 33.15
C LEU A 517 -10.90 -9.70 33.33
N GLU A 518 -10.29 -9.03 32.35
CA GLU A 518 -9.96 -7.60 32.43
C GLU A 518 -11.19 -6.71 32.15
N LEU A 519 -12.13 -7.21 31.33
CA LEU A 519 -13.42 -6.55 31.06
C LEU A 519 -14.39 -6.66 32.25
N ILE A 520 -14.29 -7.75 33.03
CA ILE A 520 -15.13 -8.00 34.21
C ILE A 520 -14.61 -7.24 35.44
N LEU A 521 -13.30 -7.01 35.55
CA LEU A 521 -12.69 -6.36 36.73
C LEU A 521 -12.69 -4.83 36.70
N PHE A 522 -12.72 -4.19 35.52
CA PHE A 522 -12.63 -2.73 35.38
C PHE A 522 -13.77 -2.13 34.53
N GLY A 523 -14.96 -2.73 34.60
CA GLY A 523 -16.17 -2.20 33.99
C GLY A 523 -16.75 -1.06 34.82
N GLU A 524 -16.51 0.17 34.37
CA GLU A 524 -17.31 1.42 34.53
C GLU A 524 -16.37 2.62 34.69
N ASP A 525 -15.94 3.20 33.57
CA ASP A 525 -15.61 4.64 33.45
C ASP A 525 -15.38 5.00 31.97
N CYS A 526 -16.46 5.11 31.19
CA CYS A 526 -16.40 5.67 29.83
C CYS A 526 -16.24 7.20 29.90
N SER A 527 -15.00 7.68 29.77
CA SER A 527 -14.67 9.12 29.85
C SER A 527 -15.05 9.90 28.57
N SER A 528 -15.29 11.21 28.70
CA SER A 528 -15.63 12.11 27.58
C SER A 528 -14.57 12.17 26.45
N ASN A 529 -13.33 11.77 26.74
CA ASN A 529 -12.25 11.68 25.74
C ASN A 529 -12.51 10.58 24.71
N ASP A 530 -13.20 9.50 25.07
CA ASP A 530 -13.52 8.42 24.13
C ASP A 530 -14.58 8.85 23.11
N LEU A 531 -15.58 9.65 23.51
CA LEU A 531 -16.54 10.21 22.56
C LEU A 531 -15.87 11.21 21.61
N ARG A 532 -14.96 12.04 22.12
CA ARG A 532 -14.21 12.99 21.28
C ARG A 532 -13.34 12.25 20.25
N ASN A 533 -12.61 11.23 20.67
CA ASN A 533 -11.78 10.42 19.79
C ASN A 533 -12.60 9.64 18.75
N LYS A 534 -13.81 9.16 19.13
CA LYS A 534 -14.76 8.52 18.19
C LYS A 534 -15.29 9.51 17.15
N ASN A 535 -15.66 10.73 17.57
CA ASN A 535 -16.15 11.76 16.65
C ASN A 535 -15.05 12.27 15.70
N ILE A 536 -13.80 12.36 16.18
CA ILE A 536 -12.63 12.67 15.35
C ILE A 536 -12.48 11.60 14.26
N ARG A 537 -12.49 10.32 14.65
CA ARG A 537 -12.36 9.20 13.71
C ARG A 537 -13.49 9.14 12.68
N GLN A 538 -14.73 9.45 13.06
CA GLN A 538 -15.83 9.55 12.10
C GLN A 538 -15.58 10.64 11.05
N THR A 539 -15.05 11.78 11.48
CA THR A 539 -14.73 12.88 10.56
C THR A 539 -13.64 12.46 9.58
N GLU A 540 -12.60 11.77 10.06
CA GLU A 540 -11.51 11.25 9.22
C GLU A 540 -12.03 10.26 8.17
N LEU A 541 -12.81 9.25 8.59
CA LEU A 541 -13.36 8.25 7.68
C LEU A 541 -14.24 8.86 6.59
N LEU A 542 -15.00 9.90 6.93
CA LEU A 542 -15.84 10.61 5.96
C LEU A 542 -14.99 11.45 4.98
N VAL A 543 -13.92 12.08 5.46
CA VAL A 543 -12.97 12.82 4.61
C VAL A 543 -12.29 11.87 3.64
N ASP A 544 -11.82 10.70 4.10
CA ASP A 544 -11.18 9.69 3.27
C ASP A 544 -12.14 9.16 2.19
N LEU A 545 -13.39 8.87 2.55
CA LEU A 545 -14.42 8.47 1.59
C LEU A 545 -14.66 9.55 0.53
N ARG A 546 -14.78 10.80 0.97
CA ARG A 546 -15.01 11.93 0.07
C ARG A 546 -13.85 12.12 -0.91
N GLU A 547 -12.62 12.04 -0.41
CA GLU A 547 -11.44 12.16 -1.27
C GLU A 547 -11.37 11.01 -2.28
N ALA A 548 -11.67 9.77 -1.87
CA ALA A 548 -11.74 8.63 -2.80
C ALA A 548 -12.78 8.85 -3.91
N ILE A 549 -13.97 9.36 -3.57
CA ILE A 549 -15.03 9.68 -4.53
C ILE A 549 -14.60 10.80 -5.49
N LEU A 550 -13.94 11.84 -4.97
CA LEU A 550 -13.45 12.96 -5.77
C LEU A 550 -12.35 12.51 -6.74
N GLN A 551 -11.45 11.61 -6.34
CA GLN A 551 -10.41 11.08 -7.22
C GLN A 551 -11.02 10.30 -8.38
N VAL A 552 -12.02 9.45 -8.13
CA VAL A 552 -12.76 8.76 -9.19
C VAL A 552 -13.46 9.77 -10.11
N GLY A 553 -14.19 10.75 -9.56
CA GLY A 553 -14.87 11.77 -10.37
C GLY A 553 -13.92 12.62 -11.23
N ARG A 554 -12.79 13.06 -10.67
CA ARG A 554 -11.76 13.83 -11.39
C ARG A 554 -11.10 13.01 -12.51
N HIS A 555 -10.92 11.71 -12.30
CA HIS A 555 -10.43 10.80 -13.34
C HIS A 555 -11.37 10.76 -14.55
N PHE A 556 -12.69 10.69 -14.34
CA PHE A 556 -13.65 10.78 -15.44
C PHE A 556 -13.56 12.13 -16.18
N GLN A 557 -13.44 13.23 -15.44
CA GLN A 557 -13.31 14.58 -16.01
C GLN A 557 -12.02 14.77 -16.81
N SER A 558 -10.90 14.14 -16.41
CA SER A 558 -9.61 14.27 -17.08
C SER A 558 -9.50 13.40 -18.33
N VAL A 559 -10.10 12.21 -18.31
CA VAL A 559 -10.04 11.25 -19.41
C VAL A 559 -11.07 11.57 -20.51
N GLU A 560 -12.27 12.03 -20.15
CA GLU A 560 -13.34 12.34 -21.10
C GLU A 560 -13.94 13.75 -20.86
N PRO A 561 -13.72 14.73 -21.78
CA PRO A 561 -14.20 16.10 -21.62
C PRO A 561 -15.73 16.25 -21.48
N ALA A 562 -16.50 15.25 -21.93
CA ALA A 562 -17.95 15.23 -21.77
C ALA A 562 -18.40 15.32 -20.30
N PHE A 563 -17.56 14.88 -19.36
CA PHE A 563 -17.85 14.93 -17.93
C PHE A 563 -17.37 16.20 -17.24
N SER A 564 -16.69 17.12 -17.95
CA SER A 564 -16.14 18.34 -17.34
C SER A 564 -17.19 19.27 -16.71
N SER A 565 -18.44 19.20 -17.18
CA SER A 565 -19.56 19.96 -16.62
C SER A 565 -20.31 19.25 -15.49
N VAL A 566 -19.98 17.99 -15.18
CA VAL A 566 -20.62 17.22 -14.11
C VAL A 566 -20.18 17.75 -12.75
N SER A 567 -21.13 18.02 -11.85
CA SER A 567 -20.83 18.46 -10.49
C SER A 567 -20.33 17.29 -9.64
N LEU A 568 -19.16 17.46 -9.03
CA LEU A 568 -18.63 16.55 -8.02
C LEU A 568 -19.05 16.94 -6.59
N THR A 569 -19.89 17.97 -6.46
CA THR A 569 -20.39 18.45 -5.17
C THR A 569 -21.65 17.65 -4.79
N PRO A 570 -21.65 16.93 -3.65
CA PRO A 570 -22.84 16.20 -3.21
C PRO A 570 -23.96 17.14 -2.78
N ASP A 571 -25.20 16.77 -3.13
CA ASP A 571 -26.41 17.47 -2.68
C ASP A 571 -26.99 16.76 -1.45
N TYR A 572 -27.02 17.48 -0.31
CA TYR A 572 -27.56 17.00 0.97
C TYR A 572 -28.99 17.48 1.22
N SER A 573 -29.66 18.07 0.23
CA SER A 573 -31.06 18.49 0.35
C SER A 573 -31.99 17.29 0.50
N LEU A 574 -33.06 17.46 1.29
CA LEU A 574 -34.10 16.43 1.45
C LEU A 574 -34.81 16.12 0.13
N GLU A 575 -34.93 17.11 -0.76
CA GLU A 575 -35.55 16.96 -2.08
C GLU A 575 -34.74 16.03 -2.98
N SER A 576 -33.41 16.09 -2.93
CA SER A 576 -32.51 15.21 -3.70
C SER A 576 -32.78 13.73 -3.45
N HIS A 577 -33.05 13.33 -2.20
CA HIS A 577 -33.34 11.93 -1.85
C HIS A 577 -34.59 11.36 -2.53
N ALA A 578 -35.60 12.19 -2.78
CA ALA A 578 -36.83 11.74 -3.45
C ALA A 578 -36.60 11.40 -4.94
N HIS A 579 -35.50 11.88 -5.52
CA HIS A 579 -35.16 11.67 -6.93
C HIS A 579 -34.31 10.42 -7.19
N ASP A 580 -33.64 9.86 -6.17
CA ASP A 580 -32.70 8.73 -6.31
C ASP A 580 -33.32 7.52 -7.03
N LEU A 581 -34.46 7.03 -6.53
CA LEU A 581 -35.13 5.85 -7.08
C LEU A 581 -35.72 6.12 -8.48
N PRO A 582 -36.45 7.23 -8.72
CA PRO A 582 -36.88 7.61 -10.06
C PRO A 582 -35.75 7.72 -11.09
N GLU A 583 -34.61 8.28 -10.71
CA GLU A 583 -33.44 8.45 -11.58
C GLU A 583 -32.78 7.11 -11.90
N PHE A 584 -32.57 6.25 -10.89
CA PHE A 584 -32.14 4.87 -11.09
C PHE A 584 -33.08 4.12 -12.05
N LEU A 585 -34.40 4.22 -11.85
CA LEU A 585 -35.39 3.56 -12.72
C LEU A 585 -35.37 4.13 -14.14
N ALA A 586 -35.16 5.44 -14.31
CA ALA A 586 -35.05 6.08 -15.62
C ALA A 586 -33.81 5.57 -16.37
N THR A 587 -32.65 5.57 -15.71
CA THR A 587 -31.39 5.06 -16.24
C THR A 587 -31.50 3.57 -16.57
N ALA A 588 -32.06 2.76 -15.67
CA ALA A 588 -32.26 1.32 -15.88
C ALA A 588 -33.23 1.00 -17.03
N ARG A 589 -34.28 1.81 -17.24
CA ARG A 589 -35.21 1.68 -18.38
C ARG A 589 -34.59 2.09 -19.71
N SER A 590 -33.62 3.01 -19.70
CA SER A 590 -32.91 3.47 -20.90
C SER A 590 -31.84 2.48 -21.41
N ARG A 591 -31.61 1.37 -20.69
CA ARG A 591 -30.63 0.35 -21.06
C ARG A 591 -31.12 -0.44 -22.28
N HIS A 592 -30.48 -0.23 -23.42
CA HIS A 592 -30.77 -1.00 -24.63
C HIS A 592 -29.87 -2.23 -24.69
N ARG A 593 -30.46 -3.42 -24.73
CA ARG A 593 -29.72 -4.67 -24.96
C ARG A 593 -28.95 -4.55 -26.28
N ARG A 594 -27.69 -4.98 -26.34
CA ARG A 594 -26.91 -5.00 -27.58
C ARG A 594 -26.41 -6.40 -27.87
N ALA A 595 -26.26 -6.72 -29.14
CA ALA A 595 -25.65 -7.98 -29.57
C ALA A 595 -24.55 -7.71 -30.59
N LYS A 596 -23.50 -8.51 -30.55
CA LYS A 596 -22.45 -8.50 -31.56
C LYS A 596 -22.82 -9.50 -32.64
N ALA A 597 -22.87 -9.06 -33.89
CA ALA A 597 -23.04 -9.95 -35.03
C ALA A 597 -21.86 -10.94 -35.12
N LEU A 598 -22.16 -12.23 -35.11
CA LEU A 598 -21.20 -13.31 -35.30
C LEU A 598 -20.98 -13.63 -36.79
N LEU A 599 -21.96 -13.26 -37.62
CA LEU A 599 -22.06 -13.54 -39.05
C LEU A 599 -22.56 -12.30 -39.78
N ASP A 600 -22.35 -12.27 -41.11
CA ASP A 600 -23.02 -11.31 -41.98
C ASP A 600 -24.49 -11.74 -42.18
N PHE A 601 -25.40 -10.77 -42.23
CA PHE A 601 -26.80 -10.96 -42.58
C PHE A 601 -27.20 -9.89 -43.58
N GLU A 602 -27.44 -10.31 -44.82
CA GLU A 602 -27.83 -9.40 -45.90
C GLU A 602 -29.33 -9.14 -45.86
N ARG A 603 -29.71 -7.86 -45.94
CA ARG A 603 -31.10 -7.42 -46.01
C ARG A 603 -31.65 -7.68 -47.41
N HIS A 604 -32.69 -8.51 -47.51
CA HIS A 604 -33.40 -8.80 -48.74
C HIS A 604 -34.76 -8.09 -48.79
N ASP A 605 -35.43 -7.96 -47.65
CA ASP A 605 -36.73 -7.31 -47.51
C ASP A 605 -36.70 -6.05 -46.63
N ASP A 606 -37.73 -5.21 -46.75
CA ASP A 606 -37.77 -3.92 -46.06
C ASP A 606 -37.91 -4.03 -44.54
N ASP A 607 -38.41 -5.15 -44.04
CA ASP A 607 -38.57 -5.45 -42.62
C ASP A 607 -37.34 -6.15 -41.99
N GLU A 608 -36.33 -6.54 -42.78
CA GLU A 608 -35.09 -7.15 -42.31
C GLU A 608 -34.03 -6.10 -41.93
N LEU A 609 -33.24 -6.39 -40.88
CA LEU A 609 -32.09 -5.57 -40.48
C LEU A 609 -30.79 -6.21 -40.94
N GLY A 610 -30.22 -5.71 -42.04
CA GLY A 610 -28.92 -6.17 -42.52
C GLY A 610 -27.74 -5.66 -41.67
N PHE A 611 -26.76 -6.51 -41.42
CA PHE A 611 -25.54 -6.20 -40.68
C PHE A 611 -24.35 -7.05 -41.12
N ARG A 612 -23.14 -6.61 -40.78
CA ARG A 612 -21.90 -7.36 -40.98
C ARG A 612 -21.41 -7.98 -39.69
N LYS A 613 -20.61 -9.03 -39.82
CA LYS A 613 -19.91 -9.68 -38.72
C LYS A 613 -19.11 -8.65 -37.93
N ASN A 614 -19.31 -8.66 -36.62
CA ASN A 614 -18.84 -7.73 -35.59
C ASN A 614 -19.61 -6.41 -35.45
N ASP A 615 -20.66 -6.15 -36.23
CA ASP A 615 -21.54 -5.01 -35.98
C ASP A 615 -22.23 -5.14 -34.62
N ILE A 616 -22.45 -4.00 -33.97
CA ILE A 616 -23.13 -3.92 -32.67
C ILE A 616 -24.56 -3.48 -32.91
N ILE A 617 -25.49 -4.42 -32.75
CA ILE A 617 -26.91 -4.23 -33.00
C ILE A 617 -27.60 -3.90 -31.68
N THR A 618 -28.38 -2.82 -31.65
CA THR A 618 -29.25 -2.50 -30.52
C THR A 618 -30.50 -3.37 -30.60
N ILE A 619 -30.70 -4.28 -29.65
CA ILE A 619 -31.84 -5.17 -29.60
C ILE A 619 -33.05 -4.42 -29.02
N ILE A 620 -34.13 -4.36 -29.79
CA ILE A 620 -35.39 -3.70 -29.41
C ILE A 620 -36.41 -4.71 -28.87
N SER A 621 -36.44 -5.95 -29.37
CA SER A 621 -37.39 -6.98 -28.90
C SER A 621 -36.85 -8.39 -29.11
N GLN A 622 -36.96 -9.23 -28.08
CA GLN A 622 -36.57 -10.65 -28.06
C GLN A 622 -37.75 -11.61 -27.87
N ARG A 623 -38.99 -11.14 -28.11
CA ARG A 623 -40.22 -11.92 -27.89
C ARG A 623 -40.28 -13.26 -28.62
N ASP A 624 -39.51 -13.43 -29.68
CA ASP A 624 -39.42 -14.66 -30.47
C ASP A 624 -38.01 -15.27 -30.31
N GLU A 625 -37.93 -16.59 -30.09
CA GLU A 625 -36.68 -17.30 -29.82
C GLU A 625 -35.73 -17.38 -31.02
N HIS A 626 -36.22 -17.09 -32.22
CA HIS A 626 -35.49 -17.27 -33.48
C HIS A 626 -35.32 -15.96 -34.23
N CYS A 627 -36.20 -14.98 -34.03
CA CYS A 627 -36.28 -13.76 -34.80
C CYS A 627 -36.38 -12.52 -33.88
N TRP A 628 -35.30 -11.74 -33.77
CA TRP A 628 -35.27 -10.55 -32.90
C TRP A 628 -35.44 -9.28 -33.71
N ILE A 629 -35.97 -8.23 -33.10
CA ILE A 629 -36.02 -6.89 -33.73
C ILE A 629 -34.89 -6.06 -33.15
N GLY A 630 -34.13 -5.39 -34.01
CA GLY A 630 -33.08 -4.48 -33.58
C GLY A 630 -32.94 -3.25 -34.45
N GLU A 631 -31.97 -2.43 -34.08
CA GLU A 631 -31.62 -1.19 -34.75
C GLU A 631 -30.11 -1.10 -34.92
N LEU A 632 -29.69 -0.70 -36.12
CA LEU A 632 -28.31 -0.44 -36.49
C LEU A 632 -28.28 0.76 -37.43
N ASN A 633 -27.49 1.80 -37.10
CA ASN A 633 -27.37 3.02 -37.90
C ASN A 633 -28.71 3.72 -38.23
N GLY A 634 -29.67 3.70 -37.29
CA GLY A 634 -31.00 4.29 -37.47
C GLY A 634 -31.95 3.49 -38.37
N LEU A 635 -31.52 2.32 -38.86
CA LEU A 635 -32.37 1.36 -39.56
C LEU A 635 -32.87 0.32 -38.55
N ARG A 636 -34.15 0.00 -38.62
CA ARG A 636 -34.82 -0.96 -37.74
C ARG A 636 -35.43 -2.09 -38.54
N GLY A 637 -35.23 -3.33 -38.09
CA GLY A 637 -35.77 -4.52 -38.74
C GLY A 637 -35.55 -5.77 -37.90
N TRP A 638 -36.07 -6.90 -38.36
CA TRP A 638 -35.86 -8.19 -37.72
C TRP A 638 -34.57 -8.86 -38.19
N PHE A 639 -34.00 -9.72 -37.36
CA PHE A 639 -32.83 -10.52 -37.69
C PHE A 639 -32.78 -11.85 -36.90
N PRO A 640 -32.06 -12.87 -37.40
CA PRO A 640 -31.96 -14.16 -36.71
C PRO A 640 -31.16 -14.09 -35.40
N ALA A 641 -31.77 -14.53 -34.30
CA ALA A 641 -31.15 -14.55 -32.97
C ALA A 641 -29.82 -15.32 -32.92
N LYS A 642 -29.70 -16.39 -33.72
CA LYS A 642 -28.51 -17.26 -33.78
C LYS A 642 -27.29 -16.60 -34.42
N PHE A 643 -27.49 -15.49 -35.14
CA PHE A 643 -26.43 -14.80 -35.89
C PHE A 643 -25.70 -13.78 -35.02
N VAL A 644 -26.13 -13.62 -33.77
CA VAL A 644 -25.59 -12.62 -32.86
C VAL A 644 -25.27 -13.27 -31.52
N GLU A 645 -24.27 -12.72 -30.85
CA GLU A 645 -23.97 -13.01 -29.46
C GLU A 645 -24.49 -11.84 -28.63
N VAL A 646 -25.40 -12.11 -27.70
CA VAL A 646 -25.84 -11.07 -26.75
C VAL A 646 -24.63 -10.63 -25.97
N LEU A 647 -24.32 -9.34 -26.05
CA LEU A 647 -23.26 -8.76 -25.24
C LEU A 647 -23.85 -8.56 -23.85
N ASP A 648 -23.36 -9.33 -22.88
CA ASP A 648 -23.70 -9.08 -21.49
C ASP A 648 -23.18 -7.67 -21.14
N GLU A 649 -24.13 -6.79 -20.81
CA GLU A 649 -23.88 -5.48 -20.19
C GLU A 649 -23.11 -4.40 -20.98
N ARG A 650 -23.23 -4.30 -22.31
CA ARG A 650 -22.85 -3.05 -23.05
C ARG A 650 -24.01 -2.08 -23.27
N SER A 651 -24.90 -1.98 -22.30
CA SER A 651 -26.15 -1.21 -22.38
C SER A 651 -26.17 0.05 -21.51
N LYS A 652 -25.03 0.46 -20.96
CA LYS A 652 -24.81 1.78 -20.34
C LYS A 652 -24.29 2.78 -21.39
N GLU A 653 -24.37 4.07 -21.08
CA GLU A 653 -23.46 5.03 -21.72
C GLU A 653 -22.05 4.51 -21.48
N TYR A 654 -21.30 4.23 -22.53
CA TYR A 654 -19.97 3.65 -22.37
C TYR A 654 -18.96 4.77 -22.16
N SER A 655 -18.09 4.64 -21.17
CA SER A 655 -16.94 5.53 -20.99
C SER A 655 -15.67 4.71 -20.88
N ARG A 656 -14.64 5.13 -21.63
CA ARG A 656 -13.31 4.52 -21.51
C ARG A 656 -12.64 4.81 -20.17
N ALA A 657 -13.12 5.83 -19.45
CA ALA A 657 -12.61 6.21 -18.14
C ALA A 657 -13.03 5.21 -17.06
N GLY A 658 -14.20 4.59 -17.22
CA GLY A 658 -14.80 3.64 -16.29
C GLY A 658 -14.55 2.16 -16.59
N ASP A 659 -13.80 1.86 -17.65
CA ASP A 659 -13.55 0.49 -18.14
C ASP A 659 -12.18 -0.01 -17.67
N ASP A 660 -12.16 -1.01 -16.78
CA ASP A 660 -10.92 -1.52 -16.20
C ASP A 660 -10.10 -2.43 -17.14
N ALA A 661 -10.68 -2.87 -18.26
CA ALA A 661 -9.94 -3.55 -19.32
C ALA A 661 -9.15 -2.57 -20.19
N ILE A 662 -9.54 -1.29 -20.24
CA ILE A 662 -8.88 -0.26 -21.06
C ILE A 662 -7.99 0.64 -20.20
N ASN A 663 -8.46 1.06 -19.02
CA ASN A 663 -7.77 2.02 -18.19
C ASN A 663 -7.47 1.46 -16.80
N ALA A 664 -6.24 0.99 -16.60
CA ALA A 664 -5.83 0.38 -15.34
C ALA A 664 -5.92 1.35 -14.12
N ILE A 665 -5.92 2.67 -14.35
CA ILE A 665 -6.02 3.66 -13.25
C ILE A 665 -7.37 3.53 -12.53
N VAL A 666 -8.47 3.23 -13.25
CA VAL A 666 -9.79 3.09 -12.60
C VAL A 666 -9.81 1.89 -11.65
N THR A 667 -9.02 0.84 -11.95
CA THR A 667 -8.84 -0.32 -11.08
C THR A 667 -8.24 0.09 -9.74
N ASP A 668 -7.16 0.87 -9.77
CA ASP A 668 -6.46 1.31 -8.56
C ASP A 668 -7.32 2.29 -7.75
N LEU A 669 -7.99 3.24 -8.41
CA LEU A 669 -8.88 4.19 -7.73
C LEU A 669 -10.07 3.48 -7.05
N VAL A 670 -10.73 2.55 -7.75
CA VAL A 670 -11.89 1.86 -7.20
C VAL A 670 -11.48 0.81 -6.16
N ARG A 671 -10.60 -0.14 -6.53
CA ARG A 671 -10.25 -1.27 -5.65
C ARG A 671 -9.20 -0.93 -4.60
N GLY A 672 -8.30 0.00 -4.90
CA GLY A 672 -7.20 0.43 -4.03
C GLY A 672 -7.54 1.61 -3.12
N THR A 673 -8.49 2.47 -3.48
CA THR A 673 -8.83 3.67 -2.69
C THR A 673 -10.28 3.68 -2.21
N LEU A 674 -11.26 3.58 -3.12
CA LEU A 674 -12.69 3.68 -2.77
C LEU A 674 -13.19 2.49 -1.94
N CYS A 675 -12.85 1.26 -2.33
CA CYS A 675 -13.27 0.06 -1.61
C CYS A 675 -12.76 0.02 -0.16
N PRO A 676 -11.48 0.31 0.14
CA PRO A 676 -11.00 0.46 1.51
C PRO A 676 -11.74 1.53 2.31
N ALA A 677 -12.04 2.69 1.72
CA ALA A 677 -12.79 3.74 2.42
C ALA A 677 -14.22 3.29 2.77
N ILE A 678 -14.93 2.65 1.83
CA ILE A 678 -16.27 2.07 2.08
C ILE A 678 -16.18 0.99 3.16
N LYS A 679 -15.19 0.09 3.09
CA LYS A 679 -14.98 -0.94 4.11
C LYS A 679 -14.75 -0.32 5.48
N ALA A 680 -13.93 0.72 5.59
CA ALA A 680 -13.63 1.37 6.87
C ALA A 680 -14.89 2.00 7.49
N ILE A 681 -15.76 2.62 6.67
CA ILE A 681 -17.06 3.12 7.10
C ILE A 681 -17.96 1.99 7.60
N LEU A 682 -18.07 0.89 6.84
CA LEU A 682 -18.87 -0.28 7.22
C LEU A 682 -18.29 -1.01 8.44
N GLN A 683 -16.99 -0.97 8.69
CA GLN A 683 -16.40 -1.60 9.88
C GLN A 683 -16.55 -0.73 11.14
N HIS A 684 -16.75 0.58 10.97
CA HIS A 684 -16.77 1.52 12.08
C HIS A 684 -18.03 1.34 12.95
N GLY A 685 -17.81 0.74 14.11
CA GLY A 685 -18.85 0.48 15.10
C GLY A 685 -19.56 -0.87 14.93
N MET A 686 -19.00 -1.81 14.17
CA MET A 686 -19.49 -3.20 14.18
C MET A 686 -19.34 -3.84 15.57
N GLN A 687 -20.38 -4.56 16.01
CA GLN A 687 -20.40 -5.36 17.22
C GLN A 687 -19.82 -6.75 16.94
N ARG A 688 -19.01 -7.28 17.87
CA ARG A 688 -18.56 -8.68 17.80
C ARG A 688 -19.69 -9.57 18.31
N THR A 689 -20.37 -10.28 17.42
CA THR A 689 -21.42 -11.24 17.80
C THR A 689 -20.77 -12.56 18.28
N SER A 690 -21.14 -12.97 19.50
CA SER A 690 -20.91 -14.26 20.18
C SER A 690 -19.67 -14.41 21.10
N LEU A 691 -19.92 -15.05 22.25
CA LEU A 691 -18.94 -15.48 23.27
C LEU A 691 -17.85 -16.45 22.73
N LEU A 692 -17.99 -16.94 21.49
CA LEU A 692 -17.12 -17.97 20.88
C LEU A 692 -16.17 -17.43 19.80
N GLY A 693 -16.09 -16.11 19.60
CA GLY A 693 -15.02 -15.50 18.79
C GLY A 693 -15.12 -15.73 17.28
N GLY A 694 -16.33 -15.77 16.71
CA GLY A 694 -16.54 -15.88 15.26
C GLY A 694 -16.01 -14.67 14.46
N PRO A 695 -15.80 -14.82 13.14
CA PRO A 695 -15.32 -13.74 12.26
C PRO A 695 -16.33 -12.58 12.21
N CYS A 696 -15.83 -11.35 12.39
CA CYS A 696 -16.62 -10.12 12.30
C CYS A 696 -16.18 -9.34 11.07
N HIS A 697 -17.01 -9.32 10.02
CA HIS A 697 -16.69 -8.70 8.74
C HIS A 697 -17.94 -8.08 8.08
N PRO A 698 -17.86 -6.91 7.42
CA PRO A 698 -19.00 -6.27 6.77
C PRO A 698 -19.76 -7.17 5.79
N TRP A 699 -19.05 -8.08 5.12
CA TRP A 699 -19.66 -9.05 4.19
C TRP A 699 -20.77 -9.88 4.83
N LEU A 700 -20.58 -10.36 6.07
CA LEU A 700 -21.58 -11.17 6.77
C LEU A 700 -22.83 -10.36 7.10
N PHE A 701 -22.65 -9.11 7.52
CA PHE A 701 -23.74 -8.17 7.73
C PHE A 701 -24.52 -7.92 6.42
N ILE A 702 -23.81 -7.67 5.32
CA ILE A 702 -24.42 -7.42 4.01
C ILE A 702 -25.20 -8.64 3.53
N GLU A 703 -24.64 -9.83 3.69
CA GLU A 703 -25.29 -11.09 3.33
C GLU A 703 -26.58 -11.31 4.11
N GLU A 704 -26.56 -11.09 5.43
CA GLU A 704 -27.74 -11.21 6.27
C GLU A 704 -28.79 -10.13 5.96
N ALA A 705 -28.38 -8.87 5.80
CA ALA A 705 -29.28 -7.78 5.45
C ALA A 705 -29.95 -8.00 4.08
N ALA A 706 -29.16 -8.38 3.06
CA ALA A 706 -29.69 -8.66 1.73
C ALA A 706 -30.67 -9.84 1.72
N ALA A 707 -30.41 -10.90 2.50
CA ALA A 707 -31.33 -12.03 2.63
C ALA A 707 -32.65 -11.60 3.32
N ARG A 708 -32.55 -10.79 4.38
CA ARG A 708 -33.69 -10.34 5.18
C ARG A 708 -34.68 -9.49 4.40
N GLU A 709 -34.20 -8.60 3.53
CA GLU A 709 -35.07 -7.75 2.72
C GLU A 709 -35.93 -8.55 1.73
N VAL A 710 -35.41 -9.68 1.22
CA VAL A 710 -36.14 -10.55 0.28
C VAL A 710 -37.07 -11.55 0.99
N GLU A 711 -36.83 -11.88 2.26
CA GLU A 711 -37.74 -12.72 3.06
C GLU A 711 -39.14 -12.11 3.23
N ARG A 712 -39.24 -10.76 3.24
CA ARG A 712 -40.53 -10.07 3.42
C ARG A 712 -41.50 -10.31 2.26
N ASP A 713 -40.99 -10.65 1.06
CA ASP A 713 -41.74 -10.92 -0.17
C ASP A 713 -41.30 -12.26 -0.84
N PHE A 714 -40.88 -13.23 -0.03
CA PHE A 714 -40.16 -14.44 -0.47
C PHE A 714 -40.86 -15.24 -1.57
N SER A 715 -42.20 -15.40 -1.52
CA SER A 715 -42.95 -16.17 -2.52
C SER A 715 -43.08 -15.47 -3.88
N SER A 716 -42.98 -14.15 -3.93
CA SER A 716 -43.03 -13.37 -5.17
C SER A 716 -41.64 -13.23 -5.80
N VAL A 717 -40.62 -13.00 -4.96
CA VAL A 717 -39.25 -12.70 -5.39
C VAL A 717 -38.44 -13.97 -5.68
N TYR A 718 -38.55 -15.03 -4.85
CA TYR A 718 -37.83 -16.29 -5.06
C TYR A 718 -38.30 -17.00 -6.34
N SER A 719 -39.60 -17.05 -6.61
CA SER A 719 -40.14 -17.58 -7.86
C SER A 719 -39.61 -16.82 -9.08
N ARG A 720 -39.49 -15.49 -9.01
CA ARG A 720 -38.99 -14.65 -10.11
C ARG A 720 -37.48 -14.79 -10.32
N LEU A 721 -36.68 -14.80 -9.25
CA LEU A 721 -35.22 -14.93 -9.32
C LEU A 721 -34.76 -16.34 -9.72
N VAL A 722 -35.44 -17.40 -9.26
CA VAL A 722 -35.15 -18.79 -9.65
C VAL A 722 -35.54 -19.06 -11.09
N LEU A 723 -36.65 -18.48 -11.59
CA LEU A 723 -37.05 -18.58 -13.01
C LEU A 723 -36.05 -17.87 -13.95
N CYS A 724 -35.55 -16.69 -13.59
CA CYS A 724 -34.51 -15.99 -14.34
C CYS A 724 -33.21 -16.82 -14.43
N ARG A 725 -32.81 -17.48 -13.32
CA ARG A 725 -31.57 -18.27 -13.24
C ARG A 725 -31.67 -19.65 -13.91
N THR A 726 -32.83 -20.31 -13.83
CA THR A 726 -33.00 -21.69 -14.29
C THR A 726 -33.46 -21.79 -15.75
N PHE A 727 -34.25 -20.82 -16.24
CA PHE A 727 -34.85 -20.88 -17.57
C PHE A 727 -34.41 -19.76 -18.51
N ARG A 728 -33.54 -18.82 -18.09
CA ARG A 728 -33.21 -17.60 -18.86
C ARG A 728 -34.46 -16.82 -19.34
N LEU A 729 -35.56 -16.97 -18.62
CA LEU A 729 -36.81 -16.25 -18.88
C LEU A 729 -36.69 -14.88 -18.22
N ASP A 730 -36.17 -13.91 -18.97
CA ASP A 730 -36.31 -12.51 -18.60
C ASP A 730 -37.74 -12.09 -18.94
N GLU A 731 -38.53 -11.67 -17.94
CA GLU A 731 -39.74 -10.90 -18.24
C GLU A 731 -39.29 -9.54 -18.82
N ASP A 732 -39.25 -9.46 -20.15
CA ASP A 732 -38.94 -8.26 -20.93
C ASP A 732 -39.57 -7.00 -20.30
N GLY A 733 -38.72 -6.10 -19.79
CA GLY A 733 -39.10 -4.73 -19.43
C GLY A 733 -39.37 -4.44 -17.94
N LYS A 734 -39.24 -5.41 -17.01
CA LYS A 734 -39.32 -5.12 -15.57
C LYS A 734 -37.93 -4.88 -14.95
N VAL A 735 -37.65 -3.63 -14.59
CA VAL A 735 -36.44 -3.24 -13.85
C VAL A 735 -36.47 -3.83 -12.43
N LEU A 736 -35.37 -4.48 -12.01
CA LEU A 736 -35.21 -4.97 -10.63
C LEU A 736 -35.13 -3.79 -9.66
N THR A 737 -35.76 -3.93 -8.50
CA THR A 737 -35.58 -2.96 -7.41
C THR A 737 -34.15 -3.04 -6.83
N PRO A 738 -33.64 -1.98 -6.20
CA PRO A 738 -32.31 -2.00 -5.56
C PRO A 738 -32.11 -3.18 -4.60
N GLU A 739 -33.14 -3.55 -3.84
CA GLU A 739 -33.17 -4.66 -2.89
C GLU A 739 -32.97 -6.02 -3.58
N GLU A 740 -33.73 -6.26 -4.65
CA GLU A 740 -33.68 -7.49 -5.43
C GLU A 740 -32.35 -7.63 -6.19
N LEU A 741 -31.84 -6.51 -6.67
CA LEU A 741 -30.55 -6.44 -7.34
C LEU A 741 -29.41 -6.70 -6.35
N LEU A 742 -29.45 -6.13 -5.14
CA LEU A 742 -28.49 -6.38 -4.07
C LEU A 742 -28.42 -7.86 -3.73
N TYR A 743 -29.58 -8.48 -3.46
CA TYR A 743 -29.66 -9.91 -3.16
C TYR A 743 -29.11 -10.77 -4.29
N ARG A 744 -29.48 -10.48 -5.55
CA ARG A 744 -28.97 -11.21 -6.72
C ARG A 744 -27.44 -11.10 -6.83
N CYS A 745 -26.87 -9.91 -6.66
CA CYS A 745 -25.43 -9.70 -6.73
C CYS A 745 -24.69 -10.45 -5.60
N VAL A 746 -25.19 -10.38 -4.36
CA VAL A 746 -24.60 -11.12 -3.23
C VAL A 746 -24.62 -12.64 -3.49
N GLN A 747 -25.73 -13.19 -3.98
CA GLN A 747 -25.83 -14.61 -4.31
C GLN A 747 -24.92 -15.02 -5.49
N ALA A 748 -24.75 -14.15 -6.49
CA ALA A 748 -23.84 -14.40 -7.60
C ALA A 748 -22.37 -14.40 -7.15
N ILE A 749 -22.00 -13.45 -6.27
CA ILE A 749 -20.67 -13.37 -5.67
C ILE A 749 -20.40 -14.60 -4.81
N ASN A 750 -21.31 -14.99 -3.91
CA ASN A 750 -21.12 -16.19 -3.11
C ASN A 750 -20.87 -17.42 -3.97
N VAL A 751 -21.69 -17.67 -5.00
CA VAL A 751 -21.49 -18.83 -5.89
C VAL A 751 -20.14 -18.81 -6.60
N SER A 752 -19.73 -17.67 -7.17
CA SER A 752 -18.48 -17.55 -7.93
C SER A 752 -17.23 -17.56 -7.03
N HIS A 753 -17.28 -16.83 -5.92
CA HIS A 753 -16.14 -16.60 -5.05
C HIS A 753 -15.92 -17.75 -4.05
N ASP A 754 -16.99 -18.40 -3.57
CA ASP A 754 -16.86 -19.57 -2.68
C ASP A 754 -16.30 -20.78 -3.41
N ALA A 755 -16.58 -20.91 -4.71
CA ALA A 755 -16.02 -21.98 -5.55
C ALA A 755 -14.48 -21.96 -5.62
N VAL A 756 -13.86 -20.82 -5.33
CA VAL A 756 -12.39 -20.64 -5.31
C VAL A 756 -11.88 -20.22 -3.93
N HIS A 757 -12.70 -20.37 -2.88
CA HIS A 757 -12.37 -20.00 -1.50
C HIS A 757 -11.85 -18.56 -1.35
N ALA A 758 -12.41 -17.61 -2.11
CA ALA A 758 -11.98 -16.21 -2.04
C ALA A 758 -12.33 -15.58 -0.68
N GLN A 759 -11.45 -14.69 -0.21
CA GLN A 759 -11.65 -13.97 1.06
C GLN A 759 -12.83 -12.99 0.97
N MET A 760 -13.44 -12.68 2.12
CA MET A 760 -14.57 -11.75 2.20
C MET A 760 -14.26 -10.33 1.70
N ASP A 761 -13.00 -9.90 1.78
CA ASP A 761 -12.55 -8.62 1.23
C ASP A 761 -12.60 -8.60 -0.30
N VAL A 762 -12.35 -9.74 -0.94
CA VAL A 762 -12.51 -9.89 -2.39
C VAL A 762 -13.99 -9.79 -2.73
N LYS A 763 -14.84 -10.54 -2.01
CA LYS A 763 -16.30 -10.48 -2.19
C LYS A 763 -16.86 -9.05 -2.05
N LEU A 764 -16.42 -8.32 -1.01
CA LEU A 764 -16.85 -6.93 -0.78
C LEU A 764 -16.45 -6.00 -1.92
N ARG A 765 -15.21 -6.12 -2.43
CA ARG A 765 -14.73 -5.33 -3.56
C ARG A 765 -15.50 -5.63 -4.84
N SER A 766 -15.78 -6.90 -5.10
CA SER A 766 -16.60 -7.33 -6.24
C SER A 766 -18.02 -6.75 -6.15
N LEU A 767 -18.61 -6.71 -4.95
CA LEU A 767 -19.91 -6.09 -4.74
C LEU A 767 -19.87 -4.58 -5.00
N VAL A 768 -18.86 -3.85 -4.50
CA VAL A 768 -18.71 -2.42 -4.80
C VAL A 768 -18.59 -2.19 -6.31
N CYS A 769 -17.80 -3.02 -7.02
CA CYS A 769 -17.68 -2.95 -8.48
C CYS A 769 -19.04 -3.15 -9.17
N LEU A 770 -19.82 -4.15 -8.77
CA LEU A 770 -21.18 -4.35 -9.28
C LEU A 770 -22.10 -3.16 -8.96
N GLY A 771 -22.02 -2.60 -7.76
CA GLY A 771 -22.82 -1.45 -7.37
C GLY A 771 -22.48 -0.17 -8.15
N LEU A 772 -21.22 0.02 -8.51
CA LEU A 772 -20.75 1.12 -9.37
C LEU A 772 -21.16 0.89 -10.82
N ASN A 773 -20.96 -0.33 -11.34
CA ASN A 773 -21.46 -0.71 -12.65
C ASN A 773 -22.94 -0.36 -12.72
N GLU A 774 -23.74 -0.79 -11.74
CA GLU A 774 -25.18 -0.58 -11.72
C GLU A 774 -25.63 0.83 -11.29
N GLN A 775 -24.69 1.73 -10.94
CA GLN A 775 -24.93 3.08 -10.44
C GLN A 775 -25.90 3.14 -9.24
N VAL A 776 -25.90 2.09 -8.42
CA VAL A 776 -26.89 1.84 -7.36
C VAL A 776 -26.27 1.79 -5.97
N LEU A 777 -24.95 1.98 -5.85
CA LEU A 777 -24.22 1.81 -4.59
C LEU A 777 -24.78 2.66 -3.42
N HIS A 778 -25.23 3.88 -3.70
CA HIS A 778 -25.86 4.76 -2.71
C HIS A 778 -27.25 4.26 -2.26
N LEU A 779 -28.02 3.65 -3.16
CA LEU A 779 -29.30 2.99 -2.84
C LEU A 779 -29.07 1.68 -2.07
N TRP A 780 -28.02 0.93 -2.39
CA TRP A 780 -27.66 -0.26 -1.60
C TRP A 780 -27.28 0.08 -0.17
N LEU A 781 -26.59 1.19 0.07
CA LEU A 781 -26.34 1.66 1.44
C LEU A 781 -27.64 1.96 2.18
N GLU A 782 -28.61 2.59 1.52
CA GLU A 782 -29.94 2.84 2.10
C GLU A 782 -30.67 1.54 2.44
N VAL A 783 -30.66 0.56 1.53
CA VAL A 783 -31.25 -0.76 1.78
C VAL A 783 -30.63 -1.41 3.02
N LEU A 784 -29.30 -1.44 3.10
CA LEU A 784 -28.58 -2.02 4.24
C LEU A 784 -28.89 -1.29 5.56
N CYS A 785 -28.99 0.03 5.54
CA CYS A 785 -29.31 0.84 6.72
C CYS A 785 -30.79 0.79 7.11
N SER A 786 -31.68 0.42 6.18
CA SER A 786 -33.12 0.29 6.41
C SER A 786 -33.49 -1.01 7.14
N SER A 787 -32.63 -2.02 7.11
CA SER A 787 -32.80 -3.28 7.86
C SER A 787 -32.54 -3.10 9.37
N ALA A 788 -33.38 -2.33 10.06
CA ALA A 788 -33.18 -1.90 11.44
C ALA A 788 -32.85 -3.05 12.42
N ASP A 789 -33.56 -4.18 12.31
CA ASP A 789 -33.34 -5.38 13.14
C ASP A 789 -31.96 -6.01 12.93
N VAL A 790 -31.42 -5.93 11.71
CA VAL A 790 -30.09 -6.46 11.38
C VAL A 790 -29.02 -5.47 11.83
N VAL A 791 -29.19 -4.18 11.51
CA VAL A 791 -28.28 -3.11 11.91
C VAL A 791 -28.13 -3.04 13.44
N GLU A 792 -29.22 -3.19 14.19
CA GLU A 792 -29.19 -3.16 15.65
C GLU A 792 -28.35 -4.29 16.26
N ARG A 793 -28.36 -5.48 15.65
CA ARG A 793 -27.55 -6.63 16.07
C ARG A 793 -26.08 -6.49 15.70
N TRP A 794 -25.80 -5.87 14.55
CA TRP A 794 -24.46 -5.79 13.99
C TRP A 794 -23.71 -4.50 14.36
N TYR A 795 -24.38 -3.43 14.79
CA TYR A 795 -23.74 -2.12 14.97
C TYR A 795 -24.06 -1.42 16.29
N GLN A 796 -23.04 -0.76 16.83
CA GLN A 796 -23.15 0.11 18.01
C GLN A 796 -23.96 1.38 17.67
N PRO A 797 -24.65 2.00 18.67
CA PRO A 797 -25.48 3.19 18.44
C PRO A 797 -24.74 4.40 17.84
N TRP A 798 -23.44 4.51 18.09
CA TRP A 798 -22.60 5.60 17.57
C TRP A 798 -22.03 5.33 16.17
N SER A 799 -22.29 4.16 15.57
CA SER A 799 -21.85 3.85 14.21
C SER A 799 -22.55 4.73 13.17
N PHE A 800 -22.00 4.80 11.95
CA PHE A 800 -22.68 5.47 10.84
C PHE A 800 -23.99 4.76 10.48
N LEU A 801 -23.98 3.43 10.45
CA LEU A 801 -25.12 2.64 9.97
C LEU A 801 -26.32 2.65 10.92
N LYS A 802 -26.08 2.86 12.23
CA LYS A 802 -27.14 2.98 13.25
C LYS A 802 -27.48 4.44 13.61
N SER A 803 -26.87 5.42 12.97
CA SER A 803 -27.13 6.86 13.20
C SER A 803 -27.58 7.56 11.92
N PRO A 804 -28.12 8.80 11.97
CA PRO A 804 -28.43 9.56 10.76
C PRO A 804 -27.22 9.84 9.84
N GLY A 805 -25.99 9.53 10.27
CA GLY A 805 -24.77 9.74 9.49
C GLY A 805 -24.71 8.94 8.18
N TRP A 806 -25.43 7.82 8.06
CA TRP A 806 -25.50 7.09 6.79
C TRP A 806 -26.12 7.91 5.65
N VAL A 807 -27.00 8.87 5.97
CA VAL A 807 -27.62 9.76 4.96
C VAL A 807 -26.55 10.63 4.29
N GLN A 808 -25.59 11.11 5.07
CA GLN A 808 -24.46 11.88 4.54
C GLN A 808 -23.60 11.03 3.60
N ILE A 809 -23.28 9.79 4.01
CA ILE A 809 -22.51 8.84 3.20
C ILE A 809 -23.25 8.50 1.91
N LYS A 810 -24.58 8.31 1.96
CA LYS A 810 -25.42 8.10 0.79
C LYS A 810 -25.28 9.25 -0.21
N CYS A 811 -25.35 10.50 0.24
CA CYS A 811 -25.17 11.68 -0.61
C CYS A 811 -23.78 11.73 -1.26
N GLU A 812 -22.71 11.37 -0.54
CA GLU A 812 -21.37 11.29 -1.12
C GLU A 812 -21.32 10.22 -2.23
N LEU A 813 -21.80 9.00 -1.94
CA LEU A 813 -21.78 7.90 -2.91
C LEU A 813 -22.65 8.17 -4.15
N ARG A 814 -23.72 8.96 -4.02
CA ARG A 814 -24.58 9.36 -5.14
C ARG A 814 -23.82 10.08 -6.24
N VAL A 815 -22.75 10.82 -5.91
CA VAL A 815 -21.92 11.50 -6.91
C VAL A 815 -21.40 10.52 -7.97
N LEU A 816 -21.06 9.29 -7.57
CA LEU A 816 -20.56 8.25 -8.48
C LEU A 816 -21.64 7.66 -9.39
N ALA A 817 -22.92 7.80 -9.05
CA ALA A 817 -24.03 7.31 -9.88
C ALA A 817 -24.16 8.08 -11.22
N GLN A 818 -23.50 9.24 -11.33
CA GLN A 818 -23.45 10.04 -12.56
C GLN A 818 -22.45 9.49 -13.60
N PHE A 819 -21.58 8.55 -13.23
CA PHE A 819 -20.51 8.05 -14.10
C PHE A 819 -20.77 6.59 -14.50
N PRO A 820 -20.57 6.23 -15.78
CA PRO A 820 -20.73 4.85 -16.20
C PRO A 820 -19.46 4.03 -15.99
N PHE A 821 -19.61 2.89 -15.31
CA PHE A 821 -18.53 1.95 -15.02
C PHE A 821 -18.70 0.63 -15.80
N THR A 822 -17.57 0.01 -16.14
CA THR A 822 -17.46 -1.33 -16.71
C THR A 822 -16.30 -2.05 -16.02
N LEU A 823 -16.53 -2.44 -14.77
CA LEU A 823 -15.54 -3.08 -13.91
C LEU A 823 -15.76 -4.59 -13.86
N ASN A 824 -14.70 -5.38 -14.01
CA ASN A 824 -14.76 -6.83 -13.93
C ASN A 824 -14.93 -7.31 -12.45
N PRO A 825 -16.08 -7.89 -12.05
CA PRO A 825 -16.28 -8.38 -10.68
C PRO A 825 -15.40 -9.60 -10.35
N ASP A 826 -14.89 -10.32 -11.35
CA ASP A 826 -14.05 -11.51 -11.17
C ASP A 826 -12.55 -11.19 -11.27
N TRP A 827 -12.18 -9.90 -11.32
CA TRP A 827 -10.80 -9.43 -11.54
C TRP A 827 -9.76 -10.06 -10.59
N GLU A 828 -10.14 -10.30 -9.34
CA GLU A 828 -9.28 -10.83 -8.29
C GLU A 828 -9.38 -12.36 -8.12
N LEU A 829 -10.22 -13.03 -8.92
CA LEU A 829 -10.35 -14.47 -8.89
C LEU A 829 -9.27 -15.14 -9.75
N PRO A 830 -8.79 -16.34 -9.37
CA PRO A 830 -7.90 -17.10 -10.24
C PRO A 830 -8.64 -17.47 -11.54
N PRO A 831 -7.94 -17.50 -12.68
CA PRO A 831 -8.55 -17.95 -13.93
C PRO A 831 -9.07 -19.38 -13.77
N PRO A 832 -10.24 -19.71 -14.36
CA PRO A 832 -10.85 -21.01 -14.18
C PRO A 832 -9.92 -22.14 -14.67
N PRO A 833 -9.77 -23.23 -13.89
CA PRO A 833 -8.99 -24.39 -14.34
C PRO A 833 -9.64 -24.96 -15.61
N ASN A 834 -8.86 -25.04 -16.69
CA ASN A 834 -9.19 -25.50 -18.05
C ASN A 834 -9.30 -24.44 -19.18
N GLN A 835 -8.83 -23.20 -19.00
CA GLN A 835 -8.59 -22.33 -20.17
C GLN A 835 -7.28 -22.65 -20.93
N ASP A 836 -6.32 -23.35 -20.31
CA ASP A 836 -5.05 -23.74 -20.94
C ASP A 836 -5.10 -24.99 -21.84
N GLN A 837 -6.30 -25.53 -22.13
CA GLN A 837 -6.49 -26.64 -23.09
C GLN A 837 -7.40 -26.29 -24.27
N ARG A 838 -7.62 -25.00 -24.57
CA ARG A 838 -8.01 -24.61 -25.92
C ARG A 838 -6.74 -24.30 -26.70
N PRO A 839 -6.40 -25.09 -27.75
CA PRO A 839 -5.16 -24.88 -28.49
C PRO A 839 -5.15 -23.46 -29.07
N LEU A 840 -4.00 -22.79 -28.88
CA LEU A 840 -3.60 -21.50 -29.46
C LEU A 840 -4.02 -21.35 -30.93
N ARG A 841 -5.27 -20.92 -31.17
CA ARG A 841 -5.74 -20.51 -32.50
C ARG A 841 -5.94 -19.00 -32.62
N GLU A 842 -5.54 -18.24 -31.61
CA GLU A 842 -5.57 -16.77 -31.65
C GLU A 842 -4.18 -16.13 -31.82
N GLY A 843 -3.09 -16.89 -31.67
CA GLY A 843 -1.74 -16.37 -31.91
C GLY A 843 -1.37 -16.14 -33.38
N VAL A 844 -2.06 -16.79 -34.33
CA VAL A 844 -1.69 -16.71 -35.76
C VAL A 844 -2.32 -15.49 -36.44
N ARG A 845 -3.50 -15.04 -35.99
CA ARG A 845 -4.22 -13.92 -36.61
C ARG A 845 -3.60 -12.57 -36.26
N ASP A 846 -3.21 -12.36 -35.01
CA ASP A 846 -2.57 -11.12 -34.57
C ASP A 846 -1.12 -11.00 -35.08
N MET A 847 -0.44 -12.13 -35.27
CA MET A 847 0.91 -12.15 -35.84
C MET A 847 0.89 -11.84 -37.35
N LEU A 848 -0.16 -12.25 -38.08
CA LEU A 848 -0.33 -11.96 -39.51
C LEU A 848 -0.76 -10.51 -39.78
N VAL A 849 -1.52 -9.89 -38.87
CA VAL A 849 -1.92 -8.48 -38.97
C VAL A 849 -0.77 -7.52 -38.67
N LYS A 850 0.16 -7.90 -37.78
CA LYS A 850 1.31 -7.06 -37.38
C LYS A 850 2.43 -6.97 -38.45
N HIS A 851 2.46 -7.86 -39.44
CA HIS A 851 3.54 -7.95 -40.44
C HIS A 851 3.14 -7.74 -41.91
N HIS A 852 1.91 -7.26 -42.20
CA HIS A 852 1.46 -6.86 -43.54
C HIS A 852 1.81 -7.84 -44.69
N LEU A 853 1.67 -9.15 -44.49
CA LEU A 853 1.91 -10.14 -45.53
C LEU A 853 0.58 -10.82 -45.94
N PHE A 854 0.14 -10.45 -47.15
CA PHE A 854 -0.90 -11.03 -48.03
C PHE A 854 -2.26 -10.32 -48.14
N SER A 855 -2.51 -9.86 -49.37
CA SER A 855 -3.79 -9.44 -49.95
C SER A 855 -4.59 -10.66 -50.45
N TRP A 856 -5.92 -10.55 -50.33
CA TRP A 856 -7.01 -11.15 -51.13
C TRP A 856 -6.70 -12.36 -52.04
N ASP A 857 -7.35 -13.50 -51.76
CA ASP A 857 -8.31 -14.18 -52.66
C ASP A 857 -8.63 -15.60 -52.11
N LEU A 858 -9.86 -15.77 -51.59
CA LEU A 858 -10.75 -16.95 -51.68
C LEU A 858 -12.00 -16.78 -50.82
#